data_AF-A0A934B5R2-F1
#
_entry.id   AF-A0A934B5R2-F1
#
_cell.length_a   1.000
_cell.length_b   1.000
_cell.length_c   1.000
_cell.angle_alpha   90.00
_cell.angle_beta   90.00
_cell.angle_gamma   90.00
#
_symmetry.space_group_name_H-M   'P 1'
#
loop_
_entity.id
_entity.type
_entity.pdbx_description
1 polymer ?
#
loop_
_entity_poly.entity_id
_entity_poly.type
_entity_poly.pdbx_seq_one_letter_code
_entity_poly.pdbx_strand_id
1 'polypeptide(L)'
;MISAIHTAFSGLAAFGKQIEVVAHNVANINTDGFKKSQTEFVEIPNGGVLPVVKKDDSSGPTVLRDSGGNQSRVELSNVELGEEAVQQILAQRSFEANLRNIAVEQADLGIEMVLRLFSPDGLRHIFRQLHDQEPSLPREAIGMMRAEHAYVDMIGPVVAFLQGKLPDLASHLIQPRVLPQGPRFRGRKKFARAVSVEDRAKQWATFFLEDLADLVQATITPHFALSRYAEQIGRSASSFDHIAAALAEPPSVTDEWLLDVFWEHVNRVNPSLIGLSIPFPGNLYGAFLIAKALKQYRPDLPVAIGGGYVNTELRRVTDPRVFDYVDFITLDNGERPLLSLIEHLSGVRPRQSLCRTMYRHNDHVVYADNPSSGDFTMNDIGCPTYRGLTLDRYLTILDSTNPMHRLWSEGHWNKLTVAHGCYWKQCTFCDVGLNYISRYEMTPTERLIQQIEQLVAETGRTGFHFVDEAAPPAALKALALALLERRISITWWGNIRFETAFSPDLCRLLSASGCIAVTAGLEAASDRLLDNMKKGITVDQTALVAAGFKDAGILIHAYLMYGCPSETIQETVDSLERVRQLVAADLLQSAFWHRFTVTAHSPVGLAPSAHGLRILGPEFRGFAENDLLHHDDCAETPAWLGEGLRRSLLNYLERRGLNLNVRQWFEDKVPRPQVSSSWLSRLLKKRTSDDHSDLERRVVWLGGAVTCEPTGKRSSLTLTCAGENHIITLPKPEARWLEQLIRDATPQQACQTYPHMREACQRFPGTESTFNVFLASPSWEKTRDAGLVLV
;
A
#
# COMPACT_ATOMS: atom_id res chain seq x y z
N MET A 1 33.45 -24.28 -10.11
CA MET A 1 31.99 -24.41 -10.26
C MET A 1 31.57 -23.48 -11.38
N ILE A 2 31.49 -24.00 -12.61
CA ILE A 2 31.04 -23.22 -13.77
C ILE A 2 29.52 -23.06 -13.60
N SER A 3 29.10 -21.83 -13.33
CA SER A 3 27.80 -21.55 -12.73
C SER A 3 26.68 -21.68 -13.76
N ALA A 4 25.58 -22.35 -13.41
CA ALA A 4 24.33 -22.35 -14.17
C ALA A 4 23.87 -20.91 -14.54
N ILE A 5 24.33 -19.91 -13.79
CA ILE A 5 24.16 -18.48 -14.05
C ILE A 5 24.82 -18.03 -15.37
N HIS A 6 26.02 -18.51 -15.70
CA HIS A 6 26.69 -18.17 -16.96
C HIS A 6 25.91 -18.73 -18.16
N THR A 7 25.43 -19.97 -18.05
CA THR A 7 24.55 -20.59 -19.05
C THR A 7 23.26 -19.79 -19.20
N ALA A 8 22.60 -19.42 -18.10
CA ALA A 8 21.37 -18.63 -18.11
C ALA A 8 21.56 -17.24 -18.75
N PHE A 9 22.61 -16.50 -18.38
CA PHE A 9 22.91 -15.20 -18.99
C PHE A 9 23.28 -15.31 -20.47
N SER A 10 24.08 -16.32 -20.85
CA SER A 10 24.37 -16.56 -22.27
C SER A 10 23.11 -16.92 -23.06
N GLY A 11 22.17 -17.65 -22.44
CA GLY A 11 20.85 -17.92 -22.99
C GLY A 11 20.00 -16.65 -23.14
N LEU A 12 19.97 -15.77 -22.12
CA LEU A 12 19.29 -14.47 -22.21
C LEU A 12 19.84 -13.63 -23.36
N ALA A 13 21.17 -13.55 -23.51
CA ALA A 13 21.81 -12.83 -24.62
C ALA A 13 21.50 -13.46 -25.98
N ALA A 14 21.51 -14.78 -26.07
CA ALA A 14 21.21 -15.51 -27.29
C ALA A 14 19.77 -15.29 -27.75
N PHE A 15 18.79 -15.52 -26.87
CA PHE A 15 17.37 -15.32 -27.21
C PHE A 15 17.01 -13.85 -27.40
N GLY A 16 17.65 -12.94 -26.66
CA GLY A 16 17.50 -11.51 -26.90
C GLY A 16 17.99 -11.11 -28.30
N LYS A 17 19.13 -11.66 -28.75
CA LYS A 17 19.62 -11.42 -30.11
C LYS A 17 18.67 -11.97 -31.18
N GLN A 18 18.05 -13.11 -30.92
CA GLN A 18 17.02 -13.66 -31.80
C GLN A 18 15.80 -12.74 -31.88
N ILE A 19 15.34 -12.15 -30.77
CA ILE A 19 14.24 -11.17 -30.76
C ILE A 19 14.60 -9.94 -31.61
N GLU A 20 15.82 -9.42 -31.50
CA GLU A 20 16.28 -8.29 -32.34
C GLU A 20 16.26 -8.62 -33.83
N VAL A 21 16.75 -9.81 -34.21
CA VAL A 21 16.79 -10.27 -35.60
C VAL A 21 15.38 -10.41 -36.17
N VAL A 22 14.46 -11.00 -35.40
CA VAL A 22 13.05 -11.13 -35.79
C VAL A 22 12.40 -9.76 -35.95
N ALA A 23 12.60 -8.83 -35.00
CA ALA A 23 12.07 -7.48 -35.10
C ALA A 23 12.60 -6.74 -36.34
N HIS A 24 13.89 -6.91 -36.66
CA HIS A 24 14.50 -6.35 -37.86
C HIS A 24 13.93 -6.96 -39.15
N ASN A 25 13.64 -8.26 -39.18
CA ASN A 25 12.99 -8.92 -40.32
C ASN A 25 11.58 -8.37 -40.53
N VAL A 26 10.76 -8.33 -39.48
CA VAL A 26 9.37 -7.85 -39.54
C VAL A 26 9.30 -6.40 -40.01
N ALA A 27 10.20 -5.53 -39.52
CA ALA A 27 10.26 -4.13 -39.92
C ALA A 27 10.53 -3.94 -41.43
N ASN A 28 11.18 -4.91 -42.07
CA ASN A 28 11.61 -4.84 -43.47
C ASN A 28 10.81 -5.76 -44.41
N ILE A 29 9.66 -6.29 -43.98
CA ILE A 29 8.87 -7.21 -44.81
C ILE A 29 8.39 -6.58 -46.15
N ASN A 30 8.14 -5.28 -46.17
CA ASN A 30 7.69 -4.58 -47.38
C ASN A 30 8.84 -3.93 -48.17
N THR A 31 10.09 -4.24 -47.82
CA THR A 31 11.27 -3.73 -48.51
C THR A 31 11.64 -4.67 -49.66
N ASP A 32 11.56 -4.18 -50.90
CA ASP A 32 11.91 -4.94 -52.10
C ASP A 32 13.36 -5.48 -52.02
N GLY A 33 13.55 -6.76 -52.35
CA GLY A 33 14.84 -7.45 -52.32
C GLY A 33 15.42 -7.70 -50.92
N PHE A 34 14.69 -7.38 -49.84
CA PHE A 34 15.17 -7.64 -48.49
C PHE A 34 15.30 -9.14 -48.21
N LYS A 35 16.38 -9.50 -47.50
CA LYS A 35 16.70 -10.87 -47.12
C LYS A 35 16.67 -11.01 -45.61
N LYS A 36 15.77 -11.87 -45.12
CA LYS A 36 15.63 -12.18 -43.70
C LYS A 36 16.94 -12.73 -43.15
N SER A 37 17.18 -12.50 -41.87
CA SER A 37 18.29 -13.10 -41.13
C SER A 37 17.75 -14.10 -40.13
N GLN A 38 18.49 -15.18 -39.90
CA GLN A 38 18.18 -16.20 -38.91
C GLN A 38 19.27 -16.23 -37.85
N THR A 39 18.88 -16.58 -36.63
CA THR A 39 19.83 -16.76 -35.52
C THR A 39 20.05 -18.25 -35.31
N GLU A 40 21.31 -18.68 -35.39
CA GLU A 40 21.74 -20.02 -35.00
C GLU A 40 22.44 -19.95 -33.65
N PHE A 41 22.17 -20.92 -32.78
CA PHE A 41 22.76 -21.00 -31.47
C PHE A 41 23.92 -22.00 -31.46
N VAL A 42 25.12 -21.48 -31.20
CA VAL A 42 26.34 -22.29 -31.14
C VAL A 42 26.75 -22.44 -29.67
N GLU A 43 26.94 -23.68 -29.25
CA GLU A 43 27.45 -23.99 -27.91
C GLU A 43 28.93 -23.59 -27.80
N ILE A 44 29.28 -22.88 -26.74
CA ILE A 44 30.67 -22.48 -26.45
C ILE A 44 31.29 -23.32 -25.33
N PRO A 45 32.64 -23.43 -25.29
CA PRO A 45 33.33 -24.02 -24.16
C PRO A 45 32.84 -23.40 -22.84
N ASN A 46 32.59 -24.24 -21.83
CA ASN A 46 31.97 -23.90 -20.54
C ASN A 46 30.42 -23.87 -20.49
N GLY A 47 29.73 -24.45 -21.49
CA GLY A 47 28.29 -24.71 -21.42
C GLY A 47 27.39 -23.49 -21.60
N GLY A 48 27.90 -22.43 -22.27
CA GLY A 48 27.13 -21.27 -22.67
C GLY A 48 26.68 -21.35 -24.13
N VAL A 49 25.86 -20.39 -24.56
CA VAL A 49 25.35 -20.30 -25.95
C VAL A 49 25.71 -18.94 -26.55
N LEU A 50 26.21 -18.93 -27.78
CA LEU A 50 26.42 -17.73 -28.59
C LEU A 50 25.43 -17.67 -29.77
N PRO A 51 24.75 -16.54 -29.99
CA PRO A 51 23.95 -16.33 -31.18
C PRO A 51 24.85 -15.97 -32.38
N VAL A 52 24.73 -16.71 -33.47
CA VAL A 52 25.35 -16.40 -34.77
C VAL A 52 24.24 -16.03 -35.74
N VAL A 53 24.30 -14.81 -36.27
CA VAL A 53 23.30 -14.32 -37.24
C VAL A 53 23.77 -14.68 -38.64
N LYS A 54 22.94 -15.42 -39.38
CA LYS A 54 23.16 -15.74 -40.79
C LYS A 54 22.08 -15.11 -41.65
N LYS A 55 22.48 -14.65 -42.83
CA LYS A 55 21.55 -14.11 -43.82
C LYS A 55 20.95 -15.25 -44.63
N ASP A 56 19.64 -15.21 -44.82
CA ASP A 56 18.92 -16.18 -45.64
C ASP A 56 18.88 -15.66 -47.08
N ASP A 57 19.74 -16.23 -47.92
CA ASP A 57 19.89 -15.85 -49.34
C ASP A 57 18.80 -16.46 -50.24
N SER A 58 17.80 -17.15 -49.68
CA SER A 58 16.67 -17.67 -50.46
C SER A 58 15.93 -16.56 -51.22
N SER A 59 15.46 -16.88 -52.41
CA SER A 59 14.73 -15.91 -53.23
C SER A 59 13.33 -15.63 -52.67
N GLY A 60 12.97 -14.35 -52.62
CA GLY A 60 11.62 -13.91 -52.28
C GLY A 60 10.67 -14.02 -53.49
N PRO A 61 9.35 -13.89 -53.26
CA PRO A 61 8.38 -13.93 -54.34
C PRO A 61 8.62 -12.76 -55.31
N THR A 62 8.61 -13.05 -56.62
CA THR A 62 8.80 -12.04 -57.66
C THR A 62 7.46 -11.55 -58.19
N VAL A 63 7.24 -10.23 -58.20
CA VAL A 63 6.05 -9.61 -58.78
C VAL A 63 6.41 -8.69 -59.95
N LEU A 64 5.48 -8.52 -60.88
CA LEU A 64 5.60 -7.56 -61.96
C LEU A 64 5.08 -6.21 -61.47
N ARG A 65 5.94 -5.19 -61.44
CA ARG A 65 5.57 -3.83 -61.03
C ARG A 65 5.65 -2.91 -62.24
N ASP A 66 4.53 -2.26 -62.56
CA ASP A 66 4.44 -1.29 -63.65
C ASP A 66 4.72 0.11 -63.08
N SER A 67 5.75 0.77 -63.62
CA SER A 67 6.14 2.12 -63.24
C SER A 67 6.17 2.98 -64.49
N GLY A 68 5.01 3.52 -64.86
CA GLY A 68 4.89 4.45 -66.00
C GLY A 68 5.07 3.79 -67.37
N GLY A 69 4.57 2.57 -67.58
CA GLY A 69 4.50 1.92 -68.89
C GLY A 69 5.67 0.98 -69.21
N ASN A 70 6.54 0.70 -68.24
CA ASN A 70 7.61 -0.28 -68.36
C ASN A 70 7.50 -1.32 -67.23
N GLN A 71 7.19 -2.56 -67.58
CA GLN A 71 7.03 -3.65 -66.62
C GLN A 71 8.40 -4.19 -66.21
N SER A 72 8.73 -4.10 -64.92
CA SER A 72 9.95 -4.69 -64.36
C SER A 72 9.61 -5.78 -63.34
N ARG A 73 10.40 -6.86 -63.34
CA ARG A 73 10.31 -7.90 -62.32
C ARG A 73 11.05 -7.42 -61.08
N VAL A 74 10.33 -7.31 -59.97
CA VAL A 74 10.88 -6.93 -58.68
C VAL A 74 10.71 -8.09 -57.72
N GLU A 75 11.83 -8.51 -57.11
CA GLU A 75 11.84 -9.50 -56.03
C GLU A 75 11.38 -8.82 -54.74
N LEU A 76 10.38 -9.39 -54.07
CA LEU A 76 9.92 -8.94 -52.76
C LEU A 76 10.75 -9.55 -51.64
N SER A 77 10.54 -9.10 -50.41
CA SER A 77 11.16 -9.67 -49.22
C SER A 77 10.85 -11.17 -49.07
N ASN A 78 11.82 -11.96 -48.62
CA ASN A 78 11.61 -13.38 -48.25
C ASN A 78 11.16 -13.58 -46.78
N VAL A 79 10.76 -12.49 -46.10
CA VAL A 79 10.24 -12.52 -44.73
C VAL A 79 8.79 -13.03 -44.71
N GLU A 80 8.51 -14.04 -43.90
CA GLU A 80 7.15 -14.55 -43.67
C GLU A 80 6.65 -14.19 -42.26
N LEU A 81 5.65 -13.32 -42.17
CA LEU A 81 5.09 -12.84 -40.89
C LEU A 81 4.66 -13.98 -39.94
N GLY A 82 4.10 -15.06 -40.47
CA GLY A 82 3.67 -16.20 -39.66
C GLY A 82 4.83 -16.93 -39.00
N GLU A 83 5.95 -17.11 -39.72
CA GLU A 83 7.16 -17.73 -39.18
C GLU A 83 7.83 -16.82 -38.14
N GLU A 84 7.98 -15.54 -38.46
CA GLU A 84 8.60 -14.56 -37.56
C GLU A 84 7.79 -14.41 -36.25
N ALA A 85 6.46 -14.43 -36.32
CA ALA A 85 5.61 -14.40 -35.12
C ALA A 85 5.82 -15.63 -34.21
N VAL A 86 5.94 -16.83 -34.79
CA VAL A 86 6.22 -18.06 -34.02
C VAL A 86 7.62 -18.02 -33.40
N GLN A 87 8.63 -17.56 -34.16
CA GLN A 87 9.99 -17.40 -33.67
C GLN A 87 10.06 -16.37 -32.54
N GLN A 88 9.32 -15.26 -32.64
CA GLN A 88 9.21 -14.26 -31.58
C GLN A 88 8.62 -14.86 -30.30
N ILE A 89 7.54 -15.65 -30.40
CA ILE A 89 6.92 -16.32 -29.25
C ILE A 89 7.92 -17.28 -28.59
N LEU A 90 8.60 -18.12 -29.37
CA LEU A 90 9.57 -19.09 -28.84
C LEU A 90 10.77 -18.40 -28.18
N ALA A 91 11.31 -17.37 -28.82
CA ALA A 91 12.43 -16.60 -28.28
C ALA A 91 12.03 -15.88 -26.98
N GLN A 92 10.85 -15.26 -26.95
CA GLN A 92 10.33 -14.59 -25.76
C GLN A 92 10.07 -15.58 -24.62
N ARG A 93 9.47 -16.75 -24.88
CA ARG A 93 9.24 -17.79 -23.85
C ARG A 93 10.54 -18.38 -23.33
N SER A 94 11.52 -18.59 -24.20
CA SER A 94 12.83 -19.12 -23.81
C SER A 94 13.64 -18.09 -23.02
N PHE A 95 13.52 -16.82 -23.39
CA PHE A 95 14.05 -15.69 -22.63
C PHE A 95 13.40 -15.60 -21.24
N GLU A 96 12.07 -15.66 -21.15
CA GLU A 96 11.30 -15.72 -19.89
C GLU A 96 11.72 -16.91 -19.01
N ALA A 97 11.98 -18.08 -19.61
CA ALA A 97 12.44 -19.26 -18.88
C ALA A 97 13.85 -19.06 -18.30
N ASN A 98 14.76 -18.39 -19.02
CA ASN A 98 16.09 -18.08 -18.52
C ASN A 98 16.07 -17.00 -17.43
N LEU A 99 15.14 -16.04 -17.50
CA LEU A 99 14.95 -15.04 -16.43
C LEU A 99 14.60 -15.69 -15.08
N ARG A 100 13.96 -16.86 -15.08
CA ARG A 100 13.65 -17.61 -13.84
C ARG A 100 14.90 -18.11 -13.10
N ASN A 101 16.09 -18.01 -13.70
CA ASN A 101 17.37 -18.30 -13.05
C ASN A 101 18.00 -17.07 -12.37
N ILE A 102 17.36 -15.89 -12.41
CA ILE A 102 17.81 -14.72 -11.65
C ILE A 102 17.54 -14.98 -10.16
N ALA A 103 18.62 -15.17 -9.41
CA ALA A 103 18.56 -15.24 -7.95
C ALA A 103 18.37 -13.83 -7.38
N VAL A 104 17.41 -13.68 -6.49
CA VAL A 104 17.13 -12.43 -5.77
C VAL A 104 17.23 -12.69 -4.27
N GLU A 105 17.96 -11.83 -3.58
CA GLU A 105 17.98 -11.77 -2.12
C GLU A 105 17.52 -10.37 -1.68
N GLN A 106 16.85 -10.31 -0.54
CA GLN A 106 16.38 -9.07 0.08
C GLN A 106 16.78 -9.04 1.56
N ALA A 107 16.94 -7.83 2.09
CA ALA A 107 17.31 -7.56 3.48
C ALA A 107 16.56 -6.32 3.98
N ASP A 108 16.25 -6.29 5.28
CA ASP A 108 15.70 -5.10 5.96
C ASP A 108 16.74 -4.54 6.93
N LEU A 109 17.67 -3.77 6.36
CA LEU A 109 18.80 -3.22 7.08
C LEU A 109 18.37 -2.27 8.21
N GLY A 110 17.19 -1.65 8.09
CA GLY A 110 16.65 -0.78 9.13
C GLY A 110 16.30 -1.57 10.38
N ILE A 111 15.56 -2.67 10.24
CA ILE A 111 15.22 -3.56 11.35
C ILE A 111 16.46 -4.22 11.93
N GLU A 112 17.38 -4.69 11.10
CA GLU A 112 18.59 -5.37 11.57
C GLU A 112 19.52 -4.42 12.36
N MET A 113 19.70 -3.18 11.89
CA MET A 113 20.42 -2.14 12.63
C MET A 113 19.72 -1.78 13.94
N VAL A 114 18.40 -1.61 13.94
CA VAL A 114 17.62 -1.32 15.17
C VAL A 114 17.74 -2.46 16.19
N LEU A 115 17.73 -3.72 15.75
CA LEU A 115 17.91 -4.86 16.65
C LEU A 115 19.34 -4.99 17.17
N ARG A 116 20.34 -4.53 16.40
CA ARG A 116 21.72 -4.44 16.89
C ARG A 116 21.83 -3.37 17.97
N LEU A 117 21.22 -2.19 17.78
CA LEU A 117 21.12 -1.15 18.80
C LEU A 117 20.41 -1.67 20.06
N PHE A 118 19.23 -2.27 19.90
CA PHE A 118 18.44 -2.85 20.98
C PHE A 118 18.88 -4.28 21.34
N SER A 119 20.16 -4.42 21.60
CA SER A 119 20.75 -5.63 22.13
C SER A 119 21.60 -5.32 23.36
N PRO A 120 21.91 -6.31 24.23
CA PRO A 120 22.81 -6.08 25.36
C PRO A 120 24.17 -5.51 24.92
N ASP A 121 24.71 -5.98 23.81
CA ASP A 121 26.01 -5.52 23.31
C ASP A 121 25.94 -4.13 22.67
N GLY A 122 24.85 -3.85 21.93
CA GLY A 122 24.57 -2.52 21.39
C GLY A 122 24.45 -1.48 22.50
N LEU A 123 23.67 -1.75 23.54
CA LEU A 123 23.53 -0.83 24.68
C LEU A 123 24.83 -0.65 25.46
N ARG A 124 25.61 -1.71 25.69
CA ARG A 124 26.94 -1.59 26.32
C ARG A 124 27.87 -0.71 25.51
N HIS A 125 27.82 -0.80 24.19
CA HIS A 125 28.60 0.07 23.31
C HIS A 125 28.18 1.54 23.46
N ILE A 126 26.87 1.82 23.43
CA ILE A 126 26.30 3.15 23.65
C ILE A 126 26.73 3.72 25.01
N PHE A 127 26.51 2.99 26.11
CA PHE A 127 26.84 3.48 27.45
C PHE A 127 28.34 3.71 27.64
N ARG A 128 29.20 2.88 27.04
CA ARG A 128 30.65 3.10 27.07
C ARG A 128 31.03 4.46 26.46
N GLN A 129 30.47 4.79 25.30
CA GLN A 129 30.71 6.09 24.67
C GLN A 129 30.18 7.26 25.53
N LEU A 130 29.04 7.07 26.20
CA LEU A 130 28.50 8.09 27.09
C LEU A 130 29.39 8.33 28.32
N HIS A 131 29.99 7.28 28.89
CA HIS A 131 30.95 7.43 29.99
C HIS A 131 32.18 8.24 29.58
N ASP A 132 32.62 8.13 28.31
CA ASP A 132 33.72 8.94 27.77
C ASP A 132 33.35 10.43 27.59
N GLN A 133 32.05 10.77 27.59
CA GLN A 133 31.50 12.11 27.34
C GLN A 133 30.76 12.73 28.54
N GLU A 134 30.83 12.12 29.73
CA GLU A 134 30.01 12.44 30.91
C GLU A 134 29.90 13.94 31.26
N PRO A 135 30.96 14.79 31.16
CA PRO A 135 30.87 16.20 31.54
C PRO A 135 29.90 17.05 30.69
N SER A 136 29.56 16.59 29.48
CA SER A 136 28.72 17.34 28.52
C SER A 136 27.29 16.80 28.38
N LEU A 137 26.93 15.75 29.10
CA LEU A 137 25.65 15.05 28.88
C LEU A 137 24.45 15.74 29.55
N PRO A 138 23.25 15.66 28.94
CA PRO A 138 22.00 16.09 29.58
C PRO A 138 21.73 15.35 30.90
N ARG A 139 21.01 16.01 31.82
CA ARG A 139 20.67 15.43 33.14
C ARG A 139 19.93 14.11 33.03
N GLU A 140 19.02 14.01 32.05
CA GLU A 140 18.28 12.80 31.73
C GLU A 140 19.21 11.64 31.35
N ALA A 141 20.22 11.90 30.51
CA ALA A 141 21.19 10.90 30.06
C ALA A 141 22.03 10.38 31.24
N ILE A 142 22.55 11.28 32.09
CA ILE A 142 23.27 10.91 33.32
C ILE A 142 22.38 10.05 34.24
N GLY A 143 21.08 10.39 34.33
CA GLY A 143 20.11 9.61 35.09
C GLY A 143 19.96 8.18 34.57
N MET A 144 19.89 8.00 33.25
CA MET A 144 19.80 6.69 32.62
C MET A 144 21.11 5.89 32.73
N MET A 145 22.27 6.53 32.62
CA MET A 145 23.58 5.90 32.81
C MET A 145 23.73 5.29 34.21
N ARG A 146 23.21 5.93 35.25
CA ARG A 146 23.20 5.36 36.61
C ARG A 146 22.38 4.07 36.72
N ALA A 147 21.46 3.84 35.78
CA ALA A 147 20.65 2.64 35.66
C ALA A 147 21.09 1.72 34.50
N GLU A 148 22.29 1.91 33.95
CA GLU A 148 22.82 1.17 32.79
C GLU A 148 22.62 -0.34 32.90
N HIS A 149 23.04 -0.94 34.03
CA HIS A 149 22.91 -2.39 34.25
C HIS A 149 21.46 -2.86 34.08
N ALA A 150 20.49 -2.11 34.60
CA ALA A 150 19.07 -2.45 34.48
C ALA A 150 18.55 -2.33 33.03
N TYR A 151 19.04 -1.34 32.25
CA TYR A 151 18.69 -1.22 30.83
C TYR A 151 19.28 -2.38 30.02
N VAL A 152 20.56 -2.71 30.24
CA VAL A 152 21.27 -3.80 29.55
C VAL A 152 20.68 -5.17 29.90
N ASP A 153 20.26 -5.40 31.14
CA ASP A 153 19.65 -6.67 31.55
C ASP A 153 18.24 -6.84 30.96
N MET A 154 17.47 -5.75 30.82
CA MET A 154 16.08 -5.82 30.37
C MET A 154 15.89 -5.73 28.86
N ILE A 155 16.86 -5.21 28.08
CA ILE A 155 16.68 -5.01 26.63
C ILE A 155 16.39 -6.32 25.88
N GLY A 156 17.11 -7.40 26.19
CA GLY A 156 16.91 -8.71 25.56
C GLY A 156 15.51 -9.27 25.82
N PRO A 157 15.07 -9.41 27.10
CA PRO A 157 13.71 -9.84 27.43
C PRO A 157 12.61 -8.95 26.83
N VAL A 158 12.80 -7.62 26.82
CA VAL A 158 11.85 -6.66 26.23
C VAL A 158 11.72 -6.86 24.72
N VAL A 159 12.84 -6.95 24.00
CA VAL A 159 12.83 -7.20 22.55
C VAL A 159 12.20 -8.55 22.23
N ALA A 160 12.55 -9.61 22.95
CA ALA A 160 11.95 -10.93 22.77
C ALA A 160 10.43 -10.93 23.06
N PHE A 161 9.98 -10.17 24.07
CA PHE A 161 8.55 -9.98 24.34
C PHE A 161 7.85 -9.26 23.19
N LEU A 162 8.42 -8.16 22.68
CA LEU A 162 7.85 -7.40 21.55
C LEU A 162 7.90 -8.16 20.22
N GLN A 163 8.78 -9.15 20.07
CA GLN A 163 8.79 -10.12 18.96
C GLN A 163 7.78 -11.27 19.14
N GLY A 164 7.05 -11.30 20.26
CA GLY A 164 6.10 -12.38 20.58
C GLY A 164 6.76 -13.69 21.04
N LYS A 165 8.07 -13.70 21.33
CA LYS A 165 8.84 -14.89 21.74
C LYS A 165 8.71 -15.21 23.23
N LEU A 166 8.38 -14.23 24.07
CA LEU A 166 8.23 -14.37 25.54
C LEU A 166 6.90 -13.80 26.07
N PRO A 167 5.73 -14.28 25.62
CA PRO A 167 4.43 -13.72 26.00
C PRO A 167 4.17 -13.72 27.52
N ASP A 168 4.68 -14.73 28.25
CA ASP A 168 4.51 -14.87 29.70
C ASP A 168 5.16 -13.73 30.51
N LEU A 169 6.07 -12.96 29.90
CA LEU A 169 6.74 -11.84 30.56
C LEU A 169 5.79 -10.65 30.80
N ALA A 170 4.62 -10.61 30.14
CA ALA A 170 3.69 -9.49 30.21
C ALA A 170 3.35 -9.06 31.64
N SER A 171 3.01 -10.01 32.51
CA SER A 171 2.66 -9.75 33.92
C SER A 171 3.84 -9.24 34.74
N HIS A 172 5.06 -9.61 34.36
CA HIS A 172 6.29 -9.18 35.02
C HIS A 172 6.69 -7.76 34.60
N LEU A 173 6.65 -7.46 33.29
CA LEU A 173 7.02 -6.13 32.77
C LEU A 173 6.20 -5.00 33.39
N ILE A 174 4.93 -5.24 33.70
CA ILE A 174 4.05 -4.25 34.31
C ILE A 174 4.23 -4.07 35.82
N GLN A 175 5.10 -4.86 36.47
CA GLN A 175 5.34 -4.69 37.90
C GLN A 175 6.20 -3.44 38.17
N PRO A 176 5.95 -2.74 39.29
CA PRO A 176 6.78 -1.61 39.67
C PRO A 176 8.25 -2.01 39.77
N ARG A 177 9.15 -1.15 39.25
CA ARG A 177 10.62 -1.29 39.32
C ARG A 177 11.24 -2.42 38.49
N VAL A 178 10.47 -3.13 37.66
CA VAL A 178 11.04 -4.12 36.73
C VAL A 178 11.75 -3.43 35.57
N LEU A 179 11.05 -2.56 34.85
CA LEU A 179 11.67 -1.75 33.80
C LEU A 179 12.29 -0.49 34.41
N PRO A 180 13.54 -0.14 34.06
CA PRO A 180 14.04 1.20 34.35
C PRO A 180 13.21 2.22 33.56
N GLN A 181 12.94 3.37 34.19
CA GLN A 181 12.00 4.36 33.68
C GLN A 181 12.69 5.71 33.48
N GLY A 182 12.75 6.17 32.23
CA GLY A 182 13.23 7.48 31.84
C GLY A 182 12.09 8.50 31.68
N PRO A 183 12.33 9.59 30.93
CA PRO A 183 11.37 10.68 30.74
C PRO A 183 10.00 10.25 30.20
N ARG A 184 9.92 9.24 29.32
CA ARG A 184 8.67 8.80 28.67
C ARG A 184 7.64 8.22 29.64
N PHE A 185 8.07 7.77 30.82
CA PHE A 185 7.18 7.27 31.88
C PHE A 185 6.59 8.39 32.75
N ARG A 186 7.12 9.63 32.69
CA ARG A 186 6.66 10.74 33.54
C ARG A 186 5.17 11.03 33.31
N GLY A 187 4.40 11.10 34.40
CA GLY A 187 2.95 11.37 34.36
C GLY A 187 2.06 10.17 34.01
N ARG A 188 2.62 9.01 33.65
CA ARG A 188 1.87 7.81 33.23
C ARG A 188 1.83 6.76 34.35
N LYS A 189 1.04 7.03 35.39
CA LYS A 189 1.00 6.19 36.61
C LYS A 189 -0.05 5.07 36.60
N LYS A 190 -1.07 5.14 35.74
CA LYS A 190 -2.18 4.18 35.70
C LYS A 190 -2.67 3.98 34.27
N PHE A 191 -2.94 2.74 33.91
CA PHE A 191 -3.67 2.40 32.69
C PHE A 191 -5.17 2.45 32.93
N ALA A 192 -5.95 2.64 31.87
CA ALA A 192 -7.39 2.40 31.93
C ALA A 192 -7.64 0.92 32.29
N ARG A 193 -8.61 0.66 33.19
CA ARG A 193 -8.90 -0.71 33.66
C ARG A 193 -9.30 -1.68 32.55
N ALA A 194 -9.78 -1.16 31.42
CA ALA A 194 -10.24 -1.95 30.27
C ALA A 194 -9.10 -2.52 29.40
N VAL A 195 -7.85 -2.08 29.60
CA VAL A 195 -6.71 -2.52 28.77
C VAL A 195 -6.16 -3.85 29.31
N SER A 196 -5.88 -4.81 28.43
CA SER A 196 -5.36 -6.14 28.80
C SER A 196 -3.96 -6.06 29.44
N VAL A 197 -3.55 -7.10 30.18
CA VAL A 197 -2.19 -7.17 30.76
C VAL A 197 -1.12 -7.10 29.67
N GLU A 198 -1.34 -7.81 28.56
CA GLU A 198 -0.43 -7.86 27.43
C GLU A 198 -0.25 -6.48 26.79
N ASP A 199 -1.35 -5.77 26.52
CA ASP A 199 -1.30 -4.44 25.89
C ASP A 199 -0.61 -3.43 26.81
N ARG A 200 -0.85 -3.50 28.13
CA ARG A 200 -0.12 -2.68 29.11
C ARG A 200 1.37 -2.96 29.08
N ALA A 201 1.75 -4.23 28.99
CA ALA A 201 3.15 -4.63 28.91
C ALA A 201 3.80 -4.15 27.61
N LYS A 202 3.14 -4.28 26.46
CA LYS A 202 3.62 -3.78 25.16
C LYS A 202 3.81 -2.27 25.17
N GLN A 203 2.87 -1.54 25.76
CA GLN A 203 2.98 -0.08 25.88
C GLN A 203 4.16 0.33 26.78
N TRP A 204 4.39 -0.34 27.91
CA TRP A 204 5.56 -0.06 28.75
C TRP A 204 6.89 -0.47 28.09
N ALA A 205 6.92 -1.62 27.43
CA ALA A 205 8.05 -2.06 26.62
C ALA A 205 8.38 -1.05 25.52
N THR A 206 7.35 -0.49 24.87
CA THR A 206 7.48 0.58 23.88
C THR A 206 8.11 1.82 24.48
N PHE A 207 7.62 2.32 25.62
CA PHE A 207 8.22 3.50 26.28
C PHE A 207 9.66 3.26 26.71
N PHE A 208 10.00 2.04 27.12
CA PHE A 208 11.38 1.66 27.43
C PHE A 208 12.29 1.76 26.19
N LEU A 209 11.84 1.30 25.02
CA LEU A 209 12.59 1.48 23.77
C LEU A 209 12.63 2.95 23.32
N GLU A 210 11.54 3.70 23.48
CA GLU A 210 11.51 5.13 23.16
C GLU A 210 12.47 5.94 24.05
N ASP A 211 12.58 5.64 25.34
CA ASP A 211 13.55 6.29 26.24
C ASP A 211 14.99 6.04 25.77
N LEU A 212 15.30 4.81 25.35
CA LEU A 212 16.62 4.47 24.81
C LEU A 212 16.88 5.16 23.46
N ALA A 213 15.86 5.25 22.60
CA ALA A 213 15.95 5.97 21.34
C ALA A 213 16.18 7.47 21.57
N ASP A 214 15.43 8.09 22.49
CA ASP A 214 15.60 9.49 22.89
C ASP A 214 17.00 9.74 23.48
N LEU A 215 17.55 8.78 24.25
CA LEU A 215 18.91 8.84 24.77
C LEU A 215 19.93 8.87 23.63
N VAL A 216 19.87 7.92 22.70
CA VAL A 216 20.77 7.86 21.53
C VAL A 216 20.64 9.13 20.70
N GLN A 217 19.40 9.60 20.49
CA GLN A 217 19.14 10.83 19.75
C GLN A 217 19.78 12.05 20.41
N ALA A 218 19.62 12.18 21.73
CA ALA A 218 20.12 13.35 22.46
C ALA A 218 21.64 13.38 22.64
N THR A 219 22.36 12.30 22.33
CA THR A 219 23.77 12.14 22.73
C THR A 219 24.71 11.70 21.61
N ILE A 220 24.31 10.72 20.79
CA ILE A 220 25.21 10.05 19.83
C ILE A 220 24.79 10.35 18.40
N THR A 221 23.52 10.15 18.07
CA THR A 221 23.01 10.34 16.70
C THR A 221 21.77 11.24 16.72
N PRO A 222 21.91 12.58 16.60
CA PRO A 222 20.80 13.54 16.62
C PRO A 222 19.66 13.25 15.64
N HIS A 223 19.96 12.53 14.56
CA HIS A 223 19.01 12.19 13.50
C HIS A 223 18.31 10.83 13.71
N PHE A 224 18.69 10.05 14.72
CA PHE A 224 18.03 8.77 15.01
C PHE A 224 16.67 8.97 15.67
N ALA A 225 15.67 8.19 15.27
CA ALA A 225 14.37 8.16 15.91
C ALA A 225 13.62 6.85 15.62
N LEU A 226 12.87 6.36 16.61
CA LEU A 226 12.20 5.05 16.55
C LEU A 226 10.80 5.10 15.91
N SER A 227 9.97 6.07 16.31
CA SER A 227 8.57 6.19 15.89
C SER A 227 8.29 7.43 15.03
N ARG A 228 9.25 8.36 14.93
CA ARG A 228 9.16 9.59 14.13
C ARG A 228 10.33 9.64 13.18
N TYR A 229 10.11 9.22 11.95
CA TYR A 229 11.12 9.12 10.91
C TYR A 229 12.04 10.35 10.85
N ALA A 230 13.32 10.12 10.53
CA ALA A 230 14.32 11.13 10.24
C ALA A 230 14.02 11.89 8.92
N GLU A 231 12.80 12.41 8.77
CA GLU A 231 12.31 13.09 7.56
C GLU A 231 13.07 14.38 7.27
N GLN A 232 13.74 14.96 8.26
CA GLN A 232 14.29 16.32 8.18
C GLN A 232 15.34 16.49 7.06
N ILE A 233 16.10 15.44 6.73
CA ILE A 233 17.19 15.53 5.73
C ILE A 233 16.66 15.37 4.30
N GLY A 234 15.62 14.55 4.09
CA GLY A 234 15.06 14.25 2.76
C GLY A 234 13.81 15.06 2.39
N ARG A 235 13.17 15.74 3.34
CA ARG A 235 11.93 16.47 3.08
C ARG A 235 12.22 17.79 2.36
N SER A 236 11.63 17.95 1.17
CA SER A 236 11.71 19.18 0.37
C SER A 236 13.14 19.60 -0.03
N ALA A 237 14.07 18.64 -0.17
CA ALA A 237 15.47 18.89 -0.56
C ALA A 237 15.59 19.24 -2.05
N SER A 238 15.27 20.47 -2.43
CA SER A 238 15.30 20.85 -3.85
C SER A 238 16.68 20.81 -4.51
N SER A 239 17.74 20.86 -3.70
CA SER A 239 19.15 20.66 -4.08
C SER A 239 19.72 19.40 -3.43
N PHE A 240 20.66 18.75 -4.12
CA PHE A 240 21.42 17.63 -3.58
C PHE A 240 22.47 18.03 -2.53
N ASP A 241 22.73 19.34 -2.34
CA ASP A 241 23.77 19.85 -1.44
C ASP A 241 23.62 19.36 0.00
N HIS A 242 22.39 19.29 0.53
CA HIS A 242 22.14 18.84 1.89
C HIS A 242 22.50 17.37 2.11
N ILE A 243 22.18 16.52 1.13
CA ILE A 243 22.53 15.10 1.16
C ILE A 243 24.04 14.94 1.01
N ALA A 244 24.65 15.65 0.06
CA ALA A 244 26.11 15.60 -0.13
C ALA A 244 26.87 16.07 1.12
N ALA A 245 26.40 17.12 1.79
CA ALA A 245 26.98 17.62 3.04
C ALA A 245 26.86 16.58 4.17
N ALA A 246 25.66 16.01 4.37
CA ALA A 246 25.43 14.98 5.38
C ALA A 246 26.26 13.71 5.12
N LEU A 247 26.47 13.34 3.85
CA LEU A 247 27.33 12.24 3.46
C LEU A 247 28.81 12.56 3.62
N ALA A 248 29.22 13.83 3.64
CA ALA A 248 30.62 14.22 3.84
C ALA A 248 31.04 14.19 5.31
N GLU A 249 30.08 14.20 6.24
CA GLU A 249 30.34 14.04 7.67
C GLU A 249 30.87 12.63 7.99
N PRO A 250 31.66 12.46 9.07
CA PRO A 250 32.05 11.14 9.55
C PRO A 250 30.81 10.29 9.87
N PRO A 251 30.80 8.98 9.52
CA PRO A 251 29.70 8.09 9.86
C PRO A 251 29.42 8.10 11.37
N SER A 252 28.14 8.20 11.74
CA SER A 252 27.71 7.96 13.12
C SER A 252 27.79 6.46 13.46
N VAL A 253 27.66 6.12 14.74
CA VAL A 253 27.63 4.72 15.19
C VAL A 253 26.52 3.91 14.52
N THR A 254 25.36 4.53 14.30
CA THR A 254 24.24 3.89 13.61
C THR A 254 24.53 3.68 12.12
N ASP A 255 25.31 4.57 11.50
CA ASP A 255 25.76 4.43 10.11
C ASP A 255 26.75 3.28 9.97
N GLU A 256 27.70 3.18 10.90
CA GLU A 256 28.65 2.06 10.95
C GLU A 256 27.92 0.73 11.11
N TRP A 257 26.95 0.63 12.02
CA TRP A 257 26.17 -0.59 12.19
C TRP A 257 25.30 -0.93 10.98
N LEU A 258 24.71 0.06 10.32
CA LEU A 258 23.99 -0.15 9.06
C LEU A 258 24.92 -0.73 7.99
N LEU A 259 26.12 -0.16 7.84
CA LEU A 259 27.11 -0.60 6.86
C LEU A 259 27.67 -1.98 7.19
N ASP A 260 27.92 -2.30 8.46
CA ASP A 260 28.36 -3.63 8.89
C ASP A 260 27.36 -4.71 8.45
N VAL A 261 26.08 -4.53 8.80
CA VAL A 261 25.02 -5.48 8.43
C VAL A 261 24.88 -5.57 6.91
N PHE A 262 24.94 -4.43 6.22
CA PHE A 262 24.93 -4.40 4.77
C PHE A 262 26.07 -5.24 4.15
N TRP A 263 27.30 -5.11 4.67
CA TRP A 263 28.44 -5.87 4.17
C TRP A 263 28.35 -7.36 4.46
N GLU A 264 27.74 -7.78 5.57
CA GLU A 264 27.45 -9.21 5.82
C GLU A 264 26.62 -9.82 4.68
N HIS A 265 25.58 -9.11 4.22
CA HIS A 265 24.77 -9.55 3.07
C HIS A 265 25.56 -9.54 1.77
N VAL A 266 26.25 -8.45 1.45
CA VAL A 266 27.01 -8.35 0.18
C VAL A 266 28.08 -9.44 0.09
N ASN A 267 28.80 -9.71 1.18
CA ASN A 267 29.83 -10.75 1.22
C ASN A 267 29.25 -12.16 1.13
N ARG A 268 28.07 -12.39 1.71
CA ARG A 268 27.35 -13.68 1.62
C ARG A 268 26.84 -13.96 0.21
N VAL A 269 26.23 -12.96 -0.42
CA VAL A 269 25.51 -13.10 -1.70
C VAL A 269 26.44 -12.95 -2.89
N ASN A 270 27.43 -12.07 -2.79
CA ASN A 270 28.25 -11.58 -3.90
C ASN A 270 27.40 -11.19 -5.12
N PRO A 271 26.55 -10.14 -5.00
CA PRO A 271 25.58 -9.78 -6.02
C PRO A 271 26.24 -9.12 -7.25
N SER A 272 25.52 -9.14 -8.37
CA SER A 272 25.89 -8.46 -9.62
C SER A 272 25.14 -7.14 -9.85
N LEU A 273 24.14 -6.85 -9.03
CA LEU A 273 23.33 -5.63 -9.04
C LEU A 273 22.78 -5.41 -7.64
N ILE A 274 22.84 -4.19 -7.13
CA ILE A 274 22.16 -3.78 -5.89
C ILE A 274 20.99 -2.86 -6.25
N GLY A 275 19.78 -3.23 -5.82
CA GLY A 275 18.61 -2.37 -5.86
C GLY A 275 18.30 -1.80 -4.47
N LEU A 276 18.19 -0.48 -4.35
CA LEU A 276 17.80 0.19 -3.10
C LEU A 276 16.41 0.80 -3.28
N SER A 277 15.44 0.31 -2.51
CA SER A 277 14.10 0.89 -2.48
C SER A 277 14.04 2.05 -1.49
N ILE A 278 13.61 3.22 -1.95
CA ILE A 278 13.44 4.46 -1.19
C ILE A 278 11.95 4.79 -1.21
N PRO A 279 11.15 4.22 -0.30
CA PRO A 279 9.71 4.45 -0.27
C PRO A 279 9.34 5.82 0.36
N PHE A 280 10.17 6.32 1.29
CA PHE A 280 9.89 7.53 2.06
C PHE A 280 11.15 8.41 2.20
N PRO A 281 11.00 9.72 2.53
CA PRO A 281 12.14 10.62 2.72
C PRO A 281 13.17 10.11 3.75
N GLY A 282 12.72 9.43 4.80
CA GLY A 282 13.58 8.87 5.84
C GLY A 282 14.52 7.75 5.38
N ASN A 283 14.29 7.16 4.20
CA ASN A 283 15.16 6.11 3.65
C ASN A 283 16.25 6.68 2.71
N LEU A 284 16.13 7.96 2.33
CA LEU A 284 16.98 8.58 1.31
C LEU A 284 18.45 8.59 1.73
N TYR A 285 18.75 9.11 2.93
CA TYR A 285 20.11 9.20 3.44
C TYR A 285 20.79 7.83 3.54
N GLY A 286 20.11 6.85 4.16
CA GLY A 286 20.64 5.49 4.31
C GLY A 286 20.95 4.82 2.96
N ALA A 287 20.11 5.04 1.95
CA ALA A 287 20.37 4.53 0.60
C ALA A 287 21.63 5.13 -0.01
N PHE A 288 21.82 6.46 0.07
CA PHE A 288 23.03 7.10 -0.43
C PHE A 288 24.28 6.79 0.39
N LEU A 289 24.15 6.56 1.70
CA LEU A 289 25.24 6.10 2.56
C LEU A 289 25.75 4.73 2.12
N ILE A 290 24.84 3.79 1.87
CA ILE A 290 25.16 2.45 1.33
C ILE A 290 25.81 2.59 -0.04
N ALA A 291 25.24 3.40 -0.93
CA ALA A 291 25.75 3.64 -2.27
C ALA A 291 27.16 4.25 -2.23
N LYS A 292 27.42 5.22 -1.35
CA LYS A 292 28.76 5.80 -1.10
C LYS A 292 29.76 4.71 -0.72
N ALA A 293 29.43 3.87 0.26
CA ALA A 293 30.31 2.79 0.68
C ALA A 293 30.58 1.81 -0.48
N LEU A 294 29.55 1.43 -1.25
CA LEU A 294 29.72 0.61 -2.44
C LEU A 294 30.68 1.23 -3.45
N LYS A 295 30.53 2.52 -3.78
CA LYS A 295 31.43 3.19 -4.73
C LYS A 295 32.87 3.30 -4.22
N GLN A 296 33.10 3.28 -2.92
CA GLN A 296 34.44 3.24 -2.33
C GLN A 296 35.10 1.86 -2.40
N TYR A 297 34.35 0.78 -2.12
CA TYR A 297 34.93 -0.57 -1.96
C TYR A 297 34.68 -1.51 -3.15
N ARG A 298 33.60 -1.29 -3.92
CA ARG A 298 33.14 -2.06 -5.09
C ARG A 298 32.59 -1.14 -6.19
N PRO A 299 33.41 -0.23 -6.76
CA PRO A 299 32.95 0.73 -7.77
C PRO A 299 32.41 0.08 -9.05
N ASP A 300 32.80 -1.18 -9.30
CA ASP A 300 32.34 -2.03 -10.40
C ASP A 300 30.89 -2.51 -10.25
N LEU A 301 30.36 -2.55 -9.02
CA LEU A 301 29.03 -3.07 -8.73
C LEU A 301 27.94 -2.03 -9.09
N PRO A 302 27.02 -2.34 -10.03
CA PRO A 302 25.93 -1.44 -10.36
C PRO A 302 24.94 -1.27 -9.19
N VAL A 303 24.52 -0.02 -8.98
CA VAL A 303 23.56 0.41 -7.96
C VAL A 303 22.40 1.11 -8.63
N ALA A 304 21.18 0.60 -8.41
CA ALA A 304 19.95 1.20 -8.88
C ALA A 304 19.07 1.62 -7.69
N ILE A 305 18.39 2.76 -7.81
CA ILE A 305 17.41 3.22 -6.83
C ILE A 305 16.01 3.33 -7.45
N GLY A 306 14.99 3.07 -6.64
CA GLY A 306 13.58 3.19 -7.02
C GLY A 306 12.69 3.28 -5.78
N GLY A 307 11.37 3.32 -5.92
CA GLY A 307 10.42 3.36 -4.80
C GLY A 307 9.53 4.60 -4.78
N GLY A 308 8.63 4.68 -3.80
CA GLY A 308 7.64 5.74 -3.67
C GLY A 308 8.24 7.14 -3.75
N TYR A 309 9.23 7.45 -2.91
CA TYR A 309 9.90 8.74 -2.89
C TYR A 309 10.63 9.05 -4.22
N VAL A 310 11.18 8.03 -4.87
CA VAL A 310 11.79 8.23 -6.19
C VAL A 310 10.73 8.61 -7.24
N ASN A 311 9.56 7.98 -7.16
CA ASN A 311 8.43 8.19 -8.06
C ASN A 311 7.72 9.53 -7.87
N THR A 312 7.80 10.15 -6.70
CA THR A 312 7.16 11.45 -6.44
C THR A 312 8.18 12.59 -6.48
N GLU A 313 9.32 12.47 -5.81
CA GLU A 313 10.26 13.58 -5.62
C GLU A 313 11.36 13.63 -6.68
N LEU A 314 11.88 12.48 -7.14
CA LEU A 314 13.12 12.43 -7.95
C LEU A 314 12.87 12.35 -9.47
N ARG A 315 11.65 12.65 -9.94
CA ARG A 315 11.28 12.56 -11.37
C ARG A 315 11.99 13.54 -12.29
N ARG A 316 12.56 14.61 -11.75
CA ARG A 316 13.16 15.70 -12.53
C ARG A 316 14.63 15.92 -12.23
N VAL A 317 15.31 14.94 -11.62
CA VAL A 317 16.74 15.06 -11.26
C VAL A 317 17.56 15.51 -12.47
N THR A 318 18.25 16.63 -12.31
CA THR A 318 19.21 17.17 -13.30
C THR A 318 20.62 17.32 -12.73
N ASP A 319 20.79 17.21 -11.42
CA ASP A 319 22.11 17.28 -10.78
C ASP A 319 22.89 15.97 -11.02
N PRO A 320 24.00 16.00 -11.78
CA PRO A 320 24.77 14.80 -12.10
C PRO A 320 25.49 14.19 -10.89
N ARG A 321 25.68 14.95 -9.79
CA ARG A 321 26.36 14.47 -8.57
C ARG A 321 25.60 13.34 -7.88
N VAL A 322 24.30 13.23 -8.11
CA VAL A 322 23.50 12.08 -7.65
C VAL A 322 24.12 10.77 -8.15
N PHE A 323 24.62 10.78 -9.39
CA PHE A 323 25.24 9.62 -10.03
C PHE A 323 26.72 9.43 -9.69
N ASP A 324 27.28 10.23 -8.76
CA ASP A 324 28.56 9.88 -8.11
C ASP A 324 28.37 8.72 -7.12
N TYR A 325 27.13 8.45 -6.71
CA TYR A 325 26.76 7.43 -5.73
C TYR A 325 26.03 6.24 -6.37
N VAL A 326 25.11 6.51 -7.30
CA VAL A 326 24.25 5.49 -7.93
C VAL A 326 24.44 5.46 -9.45
N ASP A 327 24.16 4.34 -10.10
CA ASP A 327 24.30 4.23 -11.57
C ASP A 327 22.98 4.49 -12.29
N PHE A 328 21.86 4.10 -11.66
CA PHE A 328 20.53 4.14 -12.28
C PHE A 328 19.46 4.61 -11.30
N ILE A 329 18.50 5.39 -11.79
CA ILE A 329 17.25 5.73 -11.09
C ILE A 329 16.10 5.19 -11.93
N THR A 330 15.29 4.29 -11.38
CA THR A 330 14.14 3.70 -12.08
C THR A 330 12.82 4.26 -11.57
N LEU A 331 11.88 4.56 -12.47
CA LEU A 331 10.58 5.15 -12.16
C LEU A 331 9.40 4.20 -12.43
N ASP A 332 8.30 4.49 -11.73
CA ASP A 332 7.00 3.82 -11.77
C ASP A 332 7.04 2.36 -11.27
N ASN A 333 6.24 1.48 -11.86
CA ASN A 333 6.24 0.04 -11.57
C ASN A 333 7.61 -0.54 -11.90
N GLY A 334 8.30 -1.08 -10.90
CA GLY A 334 9.71 -1.45 -10.96
C GLY A 334 10.00 -2.73 -11.74
N GLU A 335 9.01 -3.59 -11.98
CA GLU A 335 9.17 -4.89 -12.64
C GLU A 335 9.74 -4.74 -14.04
N ARG A 336 9.19 -3.83 -14.86
CA ARG A 336 9.66 -3.61 -16.23
C ARG A 336 11.00 -2.86 -16.30
N PRO A 337 11.21 -1.74 -15.59
CA PRO A 337 12.51 -1.06 -15.51
C PRO A 337 13.62 -1.97 -14.99
N LEU A 338 13.38 -2.76 -13.94
CA LEU A 338 14.39 -3.66 -13.38
C LEU A 338 14.76 -4.76 -14.36
N LEU A 339 13.78 -5.37 -15.03
CA LEU A 339 14.06 -6.34 -16.09
C LEU A 339 14.88 -5.72 -17.23
N SER A 340 14.49 -4.53 -17.68
CA SER A 340 15.19 -3.79 -18.73
C SER A 340 16.64 -3.46 -18.33
N LEU A 341 16.86 -3.14 -17.05
CA LEU A 341 18.18 -2.90 -16.50
C LEU A 341 19.02 -4.19 -16.45
N ILE A 342 18.45 -5.31 -16.01
CA ILE A 342 19.15 -6.60 -15.97
C ILE A 342 19.55 -7.04 -17.39
N GLU A 343 18.67 -6.86 -18.38
CA GLU A 343 18.97 -7.07 -19.79
C GLU A 343 20.13 -6.21 -20.27
N HIS A 344 20.17 -4.95 -19.85
CA HIS A 344 21.26 -4.04 -20.21
C HIS A 344 22.59 -4.47 -19.61
N LEU A 345 22.61 -4.78 -18.32
CA LEU A 345 23.81 -5.25 -17.62
C LEU A 345 24.31 -6.60 -18.15
N SER A 346 23.40 -7.39 -18.76
CA SER A 346 23.72 -8.66 -19.42
C SER A 346 24.16 -8.48 -20.88
N GLY A 347 24.23 -7.25 -21.40
CA GLY A 347 24.62 -6.97 -22.79
C GLY A 347 23.55 -7.25 -23.84
N VAL A 348 22.31 -7.54 -23.41
CA VAL A 348 21.17 -7.86 -24.29
C VAL A 348 20.48 -6.60 -24.80
N ARG A 349 20.42 -5.57 -23.96
CA ARG A 349 19.73 -4.32 -24.26
C ARG A 349 20.70 -3.14 -24.27
N PRO A 350 20.67 -2.27 -25.28
CA PRO A 350 21.44 -1.04 -25.24
C PRO A 350 20.86 -0.08 -24.18
N ARG A 351 21.74 0.68 -23.52
CA ARG A 351 21.37 1.59 -22.41
C ARG A 351 20.29 2.61 -22.80
N GLN A 352 20.28 3.06 -24.05
CA GLN A 352 19.33 4.04 -24.58
C GLN A 352 17.91 3.47 -24.70
N SER A 353 17.75 2.15 -24.72
CA SER A 353 16.46 1.47 -24.83
C SER A 353 15.95 0.94 -23.49
N LEU A 354 16.51 1.44 -22.37
CA LEU A 354 16.00 1.20 -21.03
C LEU A 354 14.55 1.73 -20.90
N CYS A 355 13.80 1.17 -19.95
CA CYS A 355 12.44 1.59 -19.62
C CYS A 355 12.47 2.49 -18.39
N ARG A 356 11.94 3.71 -18.51
CA ARG A 356 11.79 4.71 -17.42
C ARG A 356 12.98 4.78 -16.46
N THR A 357 14.19 4.88 -17.01
CA THR A 357 15.44 4.84 -16.24
C THR A 357 16.28 6.07 -16.52
N MET A 358 16.74 6.76 -15.48
CA MET A 358 17.72 7.84 -15.57
C MET A 358 19.14 7.30 -15.31
N TYR A 359 20.11 7.84 -16.04
CA TYR A 359 21.54 7.55 -15.86
C TYR A 359 22.40 8.76 -16.26
N ARG A 360 23.67 8.77 -15.85
CA ARG A 360 24.63 9.80 -16.27
C ARG A 360 25.30 9.47 -17.61
N HIS A 361 25.37 10.46 -18.49
CA HIS A 361 26.13 10.40 -19.73
C HIS A 361 26.72 11.77 -20.08
N ASN A 362 28.04 11.82 -20.28
CA ASN A 362 28.78 13.04 -20.58
C ASN A 362 28.47 14.18 -19.60
N ASP A 363 28.46 13.85 -18.30
CA ASP A 363 28.15 14.79 -17.21
C ASP A 363 26.72 15.35 -17.18
N HIS A 364 25.81 14.75 -17.94
CA HIS A 364 24.39 15.09 -17.95
C HIS A 364 23.54 13.91 -17.51
N VAL A 365 22.42 14.21 -16.85
CA VAL A 365 21.39 13.22 -16.55
C VAL A 365 20.57 12.97 -17.81
N VAL A 366 20.46 11.72 -18.22
CA VAL A 366 19.68 11.27 -19.37
C VAL A 366 18.56 10.37 -18.88
N TYR A 367 17.34 10.66 -19.33
CA TYR A 367 16.18 9.79 -19.15
C TYR A 367 15.99 8.92 -20.39
N ALA A 368 16.10 7.59 -20.23
CA ALA A 368 15.78 6.63 -21.26
C ALA A 368 14.43 5.98 -20.98
N ASP A 369 13.57 6.00 -22.00
CA ASP A 369 12.28 5.35 -21.96
C ASP A 369 11.93 4.81 -23.34
N ASN A 370 11.96 3.48 -23.47
CA ASN A 370 11.54 2.81 -24.68
C ASN A 370 10.01 2.56 -24.65
N PRO A 371 9.21 3.31 -25.44
CA PRO A 371 7.75 3.20 -25.42
C PRO A 371 7.24 1.85 -25.95
N SER A 372 8.08 1.04 -26.61
CA SER A 372 7.70 -0.30 -27.06
C SER A 372 7.63 -1.32 -25.90
N SER A 373 8.06 -0.95 -24.71
CA SER A 373 8.12 -1.84 -23.54
C SER A 373 6.88 -1.64 -22.66
N GLY A 374 5.80 -2.39 -22.94
CA GLY A 374 4.58 -2.33 -22.13
C GLY A 374 4.78 -2.84 -20.69
N ASP A 375 4.04 -2.29 -19.73
CA ASP A 375 4.05 -2.79 -18.36
C ASP A 375 3.46 -4.20 -18.24
N PHE A 376 3.86 -4.94 -17.21
CA PHE A 376 3.20 -6.19 -16.85
C PHE A 376 1.78 -5.91 -16.34
N THR A 377 0.82 -6.70 -16.81
CA THR A 377 -0.57 -6.65 -16.30
C THR A 377 -0.65 -7.24 -14.90
N MET A 378 -1.73 -6.96 -14.17
CA MET A 378 -2.00 -7.57 -12.85
C MET A 378 -2.14 -9.10 -12.94
N ASN A 379 -2.43 -9.62 -14.14
CA ASN A 379 -2.43 -11.05 -14.40
C ASN A 379 -1.02 -11.63 -14.65
N ASP A 380 -0.09 -10.83 -15.17
CA ASP A 380 1.30 -11.23 -15.44
C ASP A 380 2.19 -11.16 -14.21
N ILE A 381 1.98 -10.17 -13.33
CA ILE A 381 2.81 -10.00 -12.13
C ILE A 381 2.69 -11.20 -11.18
N GLY A 382 3.81 -11.60 -10.61
CA GLY A 382 3.90 -12.68 -9.62
C GLY A 382 3.20 -12.36 -8.29
N CYS A 383 3.20 -13.33 -7.38
CA CYS A 383 2.89 -13.07 -5.98
C CYS A 383 4.10 -12.37 -5.32
N PRO A 384 3.91 -11.30 -4.52
CA PRO A 384 5.00 -10.74 -3.74
C PRO A 384 5.56 -11.78 -2.76
N THR A 385 6.83 -11.66 -2.39
CA THR A 385 7.50 -12.61 -1.49
C THR A 385 8.21 -11.89 -0.35
N TYR A 386 8.10 -12.47 0.84
CA TYR A 386 8.81 -12.08 2.06
C TYR A 386 10.00 -13.00 2.35
N ARG A 387 10.27 -13.98 1.48
CA ARG A 387 11.43 -14.88 1.59
C ARG A 387 12.72 -14.08 1.73
N GLY A 388 13.56 -14.48 2.68
CA GLY A 388 14.82 -13.79 2.98
C GLY A 388 14.70 -12.75 4.09
N LEU A 389 13.48 -12.29 4.43
CA LEU A 389 13.26 -11.40 5.57
C LEU A 389 13.00 -12.19 6.85
N THR A 390 13.61 -11.78 7.95
CA THR A 390 13.40 -12.40 9.27
C THR A 390 12.16 -11.82 9.96
N LEU A 391 10.97 -12.10 9.42
CA LEU A 391 9.70 -11.53 9.89
C LEU A 391 9.43 -11.77 11.39
N ASP A 392 9.94 -12.87 11.96
CA ASP A 392 9.82 -13.21 13.38
C ASP A 392 10.66 -12.30 14.31
N ARG A 393 11.52 -11.45 13.75
CA ARG A 393 12.36 -10.50 14.48
C ARG A 393 11.81 -9.07 14.50
N TYR A 394 10.71 -8.81 13.80
CA TYR A 394 10.10 -7.48 13.77
C TYR A 394 9.47 -7.14 15.12
N LEU A 395 9.60 -5.89 15.54
CA LEU A 395 9.09 -5.41 16.83
C LEU A 395 7.61 -5.03 16.71
N THR A 396 6.77 -5.56 17.59
CA THR A 396 5.38 -5.13 17.74
C THR A 396 5.29 -3.99 18.77
N ILE A 397 5.36 -2.75 18.29
CA ILE A 397 5.35 -1.54 19.12
C ILE A 397 3.90 -1.05 19.32
N LEU A 398 3.59 -0.50 20.50
CA LEU A 398 2.23 -0.06 20.85
C LEU A 398 2.19 1.37 21.39
N ASP A 399 1.99 2.32 20.47
CA ASP A 399 1.87 3.75 20.80
C ASP A 399 0.51 4.12 21.41
N SER A 400 -0.55 3.40 21.02
CA SER A 400 -1.92 3.65 21.44
C SER A 400 -2.69 2.36 21.69
N THR A 401 -3.57 2.36 22.69
CA THR A 401 -4.50 1.25 22.94
C THR A 401 -5.75 1.30 22.05
N ASN A 402 -5.83 2.26 21.12
CA ASN A 402 -6.92 2.34 20.16
C ASN A 402 -6.84 1.14 19.18
N PRO A 403 -7.88 0.30 19.06
CA PRO A 403 -7.85 -0.90 18.22
C PRO A 403 -7.56 -0.61 16.74
N MET A 404 -7.97 0.56 16.24
CA MET A 404 -7.69 0.96 14.87
C MET A 404 -6.20 1.28 14.68
N HIS A 405 -5.57 2.02 15.60
CA HIS A 405 -4.15 2.40 15.48
C HIS A 405 -3.21 1.19 15.53
N ARG A 406 -3.61 0.12 16.22
CA ARG A 406 -2.84 -1.12 16.34
C ARG A 406 -2.57 -1.80 15.00
N LEU A 407 -3.44 -1.58 14.01
CA LEU A 407 -3.29 -2.21 12.68
C LEU A 407 -1.99 -1.84 11.97
N TRP A 408 -1.40 -0.68 12.28
CA TRP A 408 -0.13 -0.23 11.68
C TRP A 408 1.10 -0.63 12.47
N SER A 409 0.96 -1.00 13.75
CA SER A 409 2.10 -1.19 14.65
C SER A 409 2.20 -2.60 15.21
N GLU A 410 1.13 -3.40 15.11
CA GLU A 410 1.09 -4.76 15.59
C GLU A 410 1.11 -5.81 14.48
N GLY A 411 2.01 -6.78 14.64
CA GLY A 411 2.07 -7.98 13.83
C GLY A 411 2.55 -7.74 12.39
N HIS A 412 2.51 -8.82 11.63
CA HIS A 412 2.81 -8.82 10.20
C HIS A 412 1.51 -8.90 9.41
N TRP A 413 1.32 -7.94 8.49
CA TRP A 413 0.23 -7.93 7.52
C TRP A 413 0.80 -8.25 6.14
N ASN A 414 0.31 -9.32 5.52
CA ASN A 414 0.60 -9.63 4.13
C ASN A 414 0.02 -8.53 3.24
N LYS A 415 0.85 -7.92 2.40
CA LYS A 415 0.46 -6.79 1.54
C LYS A 415 0.11 -7.30 0.16
N LEU A 416 -1.07 -6.93 -0.32
CA LEU A 416 -1.56 -7.20 -1.67
C LEU A 416 -2.36 -5.99 -2.18
N THR A 417 -2.62 -5.95 -3.48
CA THR A 417 -3.52 -4.96 -4.09
C THR A 417 -4.70 -5.66 -4.75
N VAL A 418 -5.89 -5.17 -4.49
CA VAL A 418 -7.13 -5.63 -5.16
C VAL A 418 -7.22 -5.02 -6.57
N ALA A 419 -6.69 -3.82 -6.74
CA ALA A 419 -6.47 -3.12 -7.99
C ALA A 419 -5.20 -2.26 -7.91
N HIS A 420 -4.52 -2.13 -9.04
CA HIS A 420 -3.51 -1.09 -9.26
C HIS A 420 -4.21 0.19 -9.75
N GLY A 421 -3.67 1.37 -9.39
CA GLY A 421 -4.27 2.65 -9.73
C GLY A 421 -5.54 2.99 -8.95
N CYS A 422 -6.12 4.14 -9.27
CA CYS A 422 -7.39 4.60 -8.70
C CYS A 422 -8.46 4.72 -9.78
N TYR A 423 -9.60 4.04 -9.60
CA TYR A 423 -10.73 4.13 -10.54
C TYR A 423 -11.36 5.54 -10.57
N TRP A 424 -11.21 6.33 -9.51
CA TRP A 424 -11.77 7.68 -9.42
C TRP A 424 -10.96 8.71 -10.20
N LYS A 425 -9.63 8.77 -10.00
CA LYS A 425 -8.64 9.59 -10.75
C LYS A 425 -9.03 11.05 -11.07
N GLN A 426 -9.86 11.67 -10.23
CA GLN A 426 -10.36 13.04 -10.45
C GLN A 426 -9.97 14.03 -9.34
N CYS A 427 -9.47 13.53 -8.20
CA CYS A 427 -9.09 14.38 -7.07
C CYS A 427 -8.06 15.42 -7.48
N THR A 428 -8.32 16.69 -7.20
CA THR A 428 -7.45 17.80 -7.63
C THR A 428 -6.13 17.87 -6.85
N PHE A 429 -6.06 17.23 -5.69
CA PHE A 429 -4.89 17.18 -4.81
C PHE A 429 -4.06 15.90 -4.95
N CYS A 430 -4.56 14.88 -5.63
CA CYS A 430 -3.82 13.64 -5.87
C CYS A 430 -2.95 13.77 -7.12
N ASP A 431 -1.86 13.01 -7.18
CA ASP A 431 -0.96 12.94 -8.35
C ASP A 431 -1.56 12.10 -9.49
N VAL A 432 -2.79 12.45 -9.93
CA VAL A 432 -3.60 11.66 -10.88
C VAL A 432 -2.95 11.45 -12.24
N GLY A 433 -1.87 12.19 -12.55
CA GLY A 433 -1.07 12.01 -13.76
C GLY A 433 0.00 10.93 -13.64
N LEU A 434 0.42 10.55 -12.43
CA LEU A 434 1.48 9.56 -12.22
C LEU A 434 0.95 8.13 -12.40
N ASN A 435 1.82 7.20 -12.83
CA ASN A 435 1.43 5.84 -13.24
C ASN A 435 0.67 5.09 -12.12
N TYR A 436 1.15 5.21 -10.87
CA TYR A 436 0.59 4.49 -9.73
C TYR A 436 -0.86 4.88 -9.38
N ILE A 437 -1.35 6.03 -9.88
CA ILE A 437 -2.76 6.44 -9.79
C ILE A 437 -3.49 6.28 -11.13
N SER A 438 -2.88 6.75 -12.22
CA SER A 438 -3.52 6.89 -13.52
C SER A 438 -3.81 5.55 -14.21
N ARG A 439 -2.95 4.55 -13.99
CA ARG A 439 -3.07 3.22 -14.58
C ARG A 439 -3.96 2.33 -13.71
N TYR A 440 -5.28 2.46 -13.91
CA TYR A 440 -6.23 1.60 -13.21
C TYR A 440 -6.33 0.21 -13.85
N GLU A 441 -6.11 -0.83 -13.04
CA GLU A 441 -6.25 -2.22 -13.45
C GLU A 441 -6.66 -3.09 -12.25
N MET A 442 -7.75 -3.86 -12.38
CA MET A 442 -8.19 -4.78 -11.32
C MET A 442 -7.39 -6.08 -11.34
N THR A 443 -6.98 -6.56 -10.16
CA THR A 443 -6.43 -7.91 -10.02
C THR A 443 -7.55 -8.94 -10.27
N PRO A 444 -7.38 -9.90 -11.18
CA PRO A 444 -8.35 -10.97 -11.35
C PRO A 444 -8.59 -11.72 -10.04
N THR A 445 -9.84 -11.99 -9.66
CA THR A 445 -10.18 -12.58 -8.36
C THR A 445 -9.47 -13.93 -8.13
N GLU A 446 -9.39 -14.80 -9.14
CA GLU A 446 -8.66 -16.08 -9.02
C GLU A 446 -7.16 -15.87 -8.77
N ARG A 447 -6.56 -14.86 -9.41
CA ARG A 447 -5.15 -14.51 -9.20
C ARG A 447 -4.92 -14.03 -7.77
N LEU A 448 -5.82 -13.19 -7.26
CA LEU A 448 -5.75 -12.67 -5.91
C LEU A 448 -5.91 -13.79 -4.86
N ILE A 449 -6.83 -14.74 -5.06
CA ILE A 449 -6.98 -15.91 -4.19
C ILE A 449 -5.71 -16.77 -4.18
N GLN A 450 -5.11 -17.04 -5.35
CA GLN A 450 -3.85 -17.78 -5.43
C GLN A 450 -2.72 -17.06 -4.68
N GLN A 451 -2.62 -15.74 -4.79
CA GLN A 451 -1.63 -14.95 -4.07
C GLN A 451 -1.87 -14.98 -2.56
N ILE A 452 -3.12 -14.95 -2.11
CA ILE A 452 -3.49 -15.11 -0.70
C ILE A 452 -3.02 -16.46 -0.17
N GLU A 453 -3.35 -17.56 -0.86
CA GLU A 453 -2.94 -18.91 -0.46
C GLU A 453 -1.41 -19.06 -0.44
N GLN A 454 -0.73 -18.51 -1.45
CA GLN A 454 0.74 -18.53 -1.52
C GLN A 454 1.38 -17.78 -0.35
N LEU A 455 0.88 -16.58 -0.01
CA LEU A 455 1.41 -15.79 1.11
C LEU A 455 1.10 -16.42 2.47
N VAL A 456 -0.08 -17.03 2.64
CA VAL A 456 -0.40 -17.80 3.85
C VAL A 456 0.58 -18.96 4.00
N ALA A 457 0.85 -19.70 2.91
CA ALA A 457 1.78 -20.82 2.92
C ALA A 457 3.23 -20.36 3.18
N GLU A 458 3.65 -19.23 2.63
CA GLU A 458 5.01 -18.71 2.80
C GLU A 458 5.25 -18.12 4.20
N THR A 459 4.30 -17.33 4.71
CA THR A 459 4.48 -16.55 5.94
C THR A 459 3.88 -17.19 7.19
N GLY A 460 2.97 -18.16 7.02
CA GLY A 460 2.17 -18.71 8.11
C GLY A 460 1.17 -17.71 8.70
N ARG A 461 0.93 -16.56 8.04
CA ARG A 461 0.03 -15.49 8.50
C ARG A 461 -1.20 -15.38 7.62
N THR A 462 -2.36 -15.19 8.26
CA THR A 462 -3.66 -15.03 7.61
C THR A 462 -4.17 -13.58 7.65
N GLY A 463 -3.36 -12.65 8.16
CA GLY A 463 -3.66 -11.21 8.16
C GLY A 463 -3.21 -10.54 6.86
N PHE A 464 -4.10 -9.77 6.23
CA PHE A 464 -3.83 -9.03 4.99
C PHE A 464 -4.11 -7.52 5.13
N HIS A 465 -3.25 -6.70 4.55
CA HIS A 465 -3.49 -5.29 4.32
C HIS A 465 -3.55 -5.05 2.80
N PHE A 466 -4.71 -4.65 2.30
CA PHE A 466 -4.88 -4.26 0.90
C PHE A 466 -4.45 -2.81 0.71
N VAL A 467 -3.34 -2.61 -0.01
CA VAL A 467 -2.61 -1.34 -0.13
C VAL A 467 -3.02 -0.50 -1.33
N ASP A 468 -4.21 -0.74 -1.87
CA ASP A 468 -4.80 0.00 -2.98
C ASP A 468 -4.86 1.51 -2.70
N GLU A 469 -4.77 2.32 -3.75
CA GLU A 469 -5.08 3.77 -3.68
C GLU A 469 -6.54 4.01 -3.29
N ALA A 470 -7.45 3.18 -3.85
CA ALA A 470 -8.83 3.06 -3.43
C ALA A 470 -9.35 1.69 -3.92
N ALA A 471 -9.55 0.76 -2.99
CA ALA A 471 -10.05 -0.58 -3.32
C ALA A 471 -11.50 -0.50 -3.87
N PRO A 472 -11.77 -0.99 -5.10
CA PRO A 472 -13.08 -0.87 -5.70
C PRO A 472 -14.13 -1.74 -4.98
N PRO A 473 -15.34 -1.23 -4.67
CA PRO A 473 -16.38 -2.01 -3.99
C PRO A 473 -16.76 -3.30 -4.74
N ALA A 474 -16.78 -3.25 -6.07
CA ALA A 474 -17.09 -4.43 -6.90
C ALA A 474 -16.01 -5.51 -6.79
N ALA A 475 -14.74 -5.10 -6.69
CA ALA A 475 -13.60 -6.01 -6.53
C ALA A 475 -13.59 -6.65 -5.14
N LEU A 476 -13.83 -5.84 -4.10
CA LEU A 476 -13.97 -6.32 -2.73
C LEU A 476 -15.15 -7.27 -2.57
N LYS A 477 -16.29 -7.00 -3.24
CA LYS A 477 -17.43 -7.93 -3.31
C LYS A 477 -17.01 -9.27 -3.92
N ALA A 478 -16.31 -9.24 -5.05
CA ALA A 478 -15.87 -10.47 -5.73
C ALA A 478 -14.89 -11.27 -4.87
N LEU A 479 -13.93 -10.60 -4.22
CA LEU A 479 -13.01 -11.22 -3.27
C LEU A 479 -13.76 -11.85 -2.09
N ALA A 480 -14.68 -11.12 -1.47
CA ALA A 480 -15.44 -11.60 -0.33
C ALA A 480 -16.23 -12.88 -0.65
N LEU A 481 -16.91 -12.91 -1.80
CA LEU A 481 -17.62 -14.12 -2.25
C LEU A 481 -16.64 -15.26 -2.51
N ALA A 482 -15.54 -15.01 -3.22
CA ALA A 482 -14.56 -16.05 -3.55
C ALA A 482 -13.91 -16.69 -2.31
N LEU A 483 -13.65 -15.89 -1.25
CA LEU A 483 -13.17 -16.36 0.04
C LEU A 483 -14.19 -17.27 0.74
N LEU A 484 -15.46 -16.85 0.79
CA LEU A 484 -16.55 -17.60 1.41
C LEU A 484 -16.82 -18.93 0.68
N GLU A 485 -16.89 -18.90 -0.65
CA GLU A 485 -17.07 -20.07 -1.52
C GLU A 485 -16.00 -21.14 -1.29
N ARG A 486 -14.74 -20.73 -1.11
CA ARG A 486 -13.58 -21.61 -0.91
C ARG A 486 -13.31 -21.92 0.56
N ARG A 487 -14.05 -21.28 1.48
CA ARG A 487 -13.84 -21.38 2.93
C ARG A 487 -12.42 -20.98 3.34
N ILE A 488 -11.87 -19.98 2.67
CA ILE A 488 -10.56 -19.40 3.02
C ILE A 488 -10.81 -18.33 4.08
N SER A 489 -10.30 -18.57 5.29
CA SER A 489 -10.42 -17.62 6.40
C SER A 489 -9.18 -16.76 6.51
N ILE A 490 -9.35 -15.47 6.26
CA ILE A 490 -8.33 -14.44 6.48
C ILE A 490 -8.92 -13.31 7.32
N THR A 491 -8.05 -12.47 7.87
CA THR A 491 -8.43 -11.20 8.48
C THR A 491 -7.82 -10.09 7.64
N TRP A 492 -8.59 -9.07 7.30
CA TRP A 492 -8.07 -8.02 6.42
C TRP A 492 -8.59 -6.62 6.71
N TRP A 493 -7.82 -5.65 6.24
CA TRP A 493 -8.20 -4.24 6.17
C TRP A 493 -7.61 -3.59 4.93
N GLY A 494 -8.12 -2.44 4.51
CA GLY A 494 -7.60 -1.74 3.33
C GLY A 494 -8.18 -0.36 3.11
N ASN A 495 -7.63 0.34 2.12
CA ASN A 495 -8.01 1.71 1.80
C ASN A 495 -9.19 1.76 0.82
N ILE A 496 -10.20 2.58 1.11
CA ILE A 496 -11.38 2.79 0.28
C ILE A 496 -11.70 4.28 0.09
N ARG A 497 -12.67 4.55 -0.78
CA ARG A 497 -13.37 5.83 -0.88
C ARG A 497 -14.80 5.68 -0.32
N PHE A 498 -15.29 6.66 0.43
CA PHE A 498 -16.65 6.66 0.99
C PHE A 498 -17.73 6.83 -0.07
N GLU A 499 -18.09 5.75 -0.77
CA GLU A 499 -19.11 5.77 -1.81
C GLU A 499 -20.34 4.92 -1.49
N THR A 500 -21.46 5.28 -2.11
CA THR A 500 -22.77 4.66 -1.85
C THR A 500 -22.86 3.20 -2.28
N ALA A 501 -21.92 2.71 -3.08
CA ALA A 501 -21.80 1.30 -3.42
C ALA A 501 -21.50 0.42 -2.18
N PHE A 502 -20.87 0.99 -1.14
CA PHE A 502 -20.78 0.37 0.19
C PHE A 502 -22.12 0.46 0.92
N SER A 503 -23.08 -0.33 0.45
CA SER A 503 -24.35 -0.52 1.13
C SER A 503 -24.14 -1.26 2.46
N PRO A 504 -25.09 -1.16 3.41
CA PRO A 504 -25.03 -1.93 4.65
C PRO A 504 -24.85 -3.44 4.42
N ASP A 505 -25.49 -3.98 3.38
CA ASP A 505 -25.35 -5.39 2.99
C ASP A 505 -23.97 -5.73 2.44
N LEU A 506 -23.37 -4.85 1.64
CA LEU A 506 -21.99 -5.04 1.21
C LEU A 506 -21.07 -5.01 2.43
N CYS A 507 -21.24 -4.08 3.37
CA CYS A 507 -20.45 -4.04 4.60
C CYS A 507 -20.57 -5.36 5.41
N ARG A 508 -21.78 -5.93 5.52
CA ARG A 508 -22.00 -7.23 6.16
C ARG A 508 -21.29 -8.37 5.44
N LEU A 509 -21.33 -8.39 4.09
CA LEU A 509 -20.59 -9.36 3.28
C LEU A 509 -19.07 -9.23 3.48
N LEU A 510 -18.53 -8.01 3.49
CA LEU A 510 -17.11 -7.78 3.75
C LEU A 510 -16.70 -8.26 5.14
N SER A 511 -17.50 -7.97 6.16
CA SER A 511 -17.29 -8.45 7.53
C SER A 511 -17.27 -9.98 7.59
N ALA A 512 -18.24 -10.66 6.95
CA ALA A 512 -18.28 -12.12 6.88
C ALA A 512 -17.05 -12.74 6.19
N SER A 513 -16.43 -12.02 5.24
CA SER A 513 -15.17 -12.44 4.60
C SER A 513 -13.90 -12.16 5.40
N GLY A 514 -14.02 -11.53 6.58
CA GLY A 514 -12.90 -11.21 7.47
C GLY A 514 -12.42 -9.76 7.45
N CYS A 515 -13.17 -8.83 6.85
CA CYS A 515 -12.86 -7.40 6.95
C CYS A 515 -13.07 -6.93 8.38
N ILE A 516 -12.02 -6.40 9.01
CA ILE A 516 -12.08 -5.86 10.37
C ILE A 516 -12.00 -4.34 10.42
N ALA A 517 -11.46 -3.72 9.37
CA ALA A 517 -11.28 -2.28 9.32
C ALA A 517 -11.14 -1.75 7.90
N VAL A 518 -11.46 -0.48 7.73
CA VAL A 518 -11.19 0.29 6.53
C VAL A 518 -10.55 1.64 6.87
N THR A 519 -9.62 2.06 6.04
CA THR A 519 -9.12 3.43 6.00
C THR A 519 -9.80 4.14 4.84
N ALA A 520 -10.28 5.36 5.07
CA ALA A 520 -11.08 6.03 4.05
C ALA A 520 -10.83 7.54 4.05
N GLY A 521 -10.63 8.09 2.84
CA GLY A 521 -10.48 9.53 2.65
C GLY A 521 -11.83 10.23 2.74
N LEU A 522 -12.11 10.87 3.88
CA LEU A 522 -13.16 11.89 3.98
C LEU A 522 -12.62 13.23 3.47
N GLU A 523 -11.35 13.54 3.71
CA GLU A 523 -10.61 14.76 3.35
C GLU A 523 -11.20 16.04 3.95
N ALA A 524 -12.43 16.41 3.64
CA ALA A 524 -13.08 17.58 4.19
C ALA A 524 -14.49 17.22 4.66
N ALA A 525 -14.89 17.74 5.82
CA ALA A 525 -16.29 17.63 6.27
C ALA A 525 -17.11 18.87 5.85
N SER A 526 -16.90 19.32 4.60
CA SER A 526 -17.63 20.39 3.92
C SER A 526 -17.91 19.98 2.47
N ASP A 527 -19.18 19.93 2.06
CA ASP A 527 -19.55 19.52 0.70
C ASP A 527 -18.95 20.45 -0.37
N ARG A 528 -18.85 21.76 -0.10
CA ARG A 528 -18.21 22.73 -1.00
C ARG A 528 -16.73 22.39 -1.25
N LEU A 529 -16.00 22.03 -0.19
CA LEU A 529 -14.59 21.65 -0.32
C LEU A 529 -14.44 20.32 -1.05
N LEU A 530 -15.31 19.35 -0.77
CA LEU A 530 -15.33 18.06 -1.48
C LEU A 530 -15.61 18.22 -2.98
N ASP A 531 -16.50 19.13 -3.35
CA ASP A 531 -16.79 19.48 -4.74
C ASP A 531 -15.59 20.16 -5.41
N ASN A 532 -14.96 21.12 -4.74
CA ASN A 532 -13.73 21.79 -5.22
C ASN A 532 -12.58 20.80 -5.43
N MET A 533 -12.46 19.80 -4.54
CA MET A 533 -11.49 18.72 -4.65
C MET A 533 -11.85 17.70 -5.72
N LYS A 534 -13.07 17.76 -6.28
CA LYS A 534 -13.65 16.70 -7.11
C LYS A 534 -13.58 15.33 -6.43
N LYS A 535 -13.86 15.26 -5.12
CA LYS A 535 -13.87 14.00 -4.37
C LYS A 535 -15.05 13.12 -4.78
N GLY A 536 -16.16 13.72 -5.22
CA GLY A 536 -17.36 13.05 -5.73
C GLY A 536 -18.19 12.33 -4.67
N ILE A 537 -18.11 12.77 -3.42
CA ILE A 537 -18.84 12.27 -2.25
C ILE A 537 -19.42 13.45 -1.50
N THR A 538 -20.46 13.23 -0.71
CA THR A 538 -20.96 14.21 0.27
C THR A 538 -20.70 13.76 1.70
N VAL A 539 -20.75 14.69 2.64
CA VAL A 539 -20.57 14.37 4.07
C VAL A 539 -21.72 13.50 4.59
N ASP A 540 -22.94 13.74 4.11
CA ASP A 540 -24.11 12.94 4.47
C ASP A 540 -23.97 11.49 3.94
N GLN A 541 -23.53 11.32 2.70
CA GLN A 541 -23.24 9.99 2.14
C GLN A 541 -22.16 9.26 2.96
N THR A 542 -21.08 9.97 3.30
CA THR A 542 -20.00 9.41 4.11
C THR A 542 -20.48 8.94 5.47
N ALA A 543 -21.31 9.73 6.16
CA ALA A 543 -21.87 9.35 7.46
C ALA A 543 -22.77 8.11 7.37
N LEU A 544 -23.55 7.97 6.29
CA LEU A 544 -24.41 6.79 6.06
C LEU A 544 -23.59 5.53 5.75
N VAL A 545 -22.54 5.64 4.93
CA VAL A 545 -21.61 4.54 4.64
C VAL A 545 -20.87 4.12 5.92
N ALA A 546 -20.38 5.09 6.70
CA ALA A 546 -19.73 4.83 7.99
C ALA A 546 -20.67 4.11 8.98
N ALA A 547 -21.95 4.45 8.99
CA ALA A 547 -22.94 3.72 9.76
C ALA A 547 -23.09 2.27 9.30
N GLY A 548 -23.08 2.00 7.99
CA GLY A 548 -23.10 0.63 7.45
C GLY A 548 -21.89 -0.20 7.87
N PHE A 549 -20.68 0.37 7.85
CA PHE A 549 -19.48 -0.29 8.35
C PHE A 549 -19.54 -0.56 9.86
N LYS A 550 -19.98 0.42 10.66
CA LYS A 550 -20.16 0.26 12.09
C LYS A 550 -21.14 -0.88 12.41
N ASP A 551 -22.30 -0.91 11.75
CA ASP A 551 -23.30 -1.95 11.97
C ASP A 551 -22.77 -3.35 11.64
N ALA A 552 -21.82 -3.45 10.70
CA ALA A 552 -21.11 -4.68 10.35
C ALA A 552 -19.91 -5.00 11.26
N GLY A 553 -19.62 -4.17 12.26
CA GLY A 553 -18.49 -4.34 13.19
C GLY A 553 -17.13 -3.96 12.59
N ILE A 554 -17.10 -3.23 11.47
CA ILE A 554 -15.88 -2.83 10.78
C ILE A 554 -15.42 -1.46 11.30
N LEU A 555 -14.16 -1.39 11.76
CA LEU A 555 -13.56 -0.15 12.26
C LEU A 555 -13.24 0.82 11.12
N ILE A 556 -13.25 2.12 11.41
CA ILE A 556 -12.97 3.16 10.42
C ILE A 556 -11.87 4.10 10.93
N HIS A 557 -10.86 4.28 10.08
CA HIS A 557 -9.94 5.42 10.15
C HIS A 557 -10.22 6.41 9.02
N ALA A 558 -10.48 7.67 9.37
CA ALA A 558 -10.69 8.72 8.38
C ALA A 558 -9.43 9.58 8.16
N TYR A 559 -9.01 9.68 6.90
CA TYR A 559 -8.06 10.73 6.50
C TYR A 559 -8.82 12.06 6.34
N LEU A 560 -8.31 13.09 7.00
CA LEU A 560 -8.87 14.44 7.01
C LEU A 560 -7.77 15.44 6.64
N MET A 561 -8.16 16.51 5.98
CA MET A 561 -7.33 17.60 5.51
C MET A 561 -7.89 18.92 6.00
N TYR A 562 -7.00 19.85 6.34
CA TYR A 562 -7.36 21.24 6.64
C TYR A 562 -6.38 22.21 5.97
N GLY A 563 -6.84 23.44 5.76
CA GLY A 563 -6.13 24.44 4.97
C GLY A 563 -6.18 24.18 3.47
N CYS A 564 -7.28 23.56 3.02
CA CYS A 564 -7.50 23.26 1.61
C CYS A 564 -7.73 24.57 0.83
N PRO A 565 -7.57 24.57 -0.50
CA PRO A 565 -7.75 25.78 -1.30
C PRO A 565 -9.14 26.39 -1.07
N SER A 566 -9.17 27.68 -0.73
CA SER A 566 -10.34 28.49 -0.32
C SER A 566 -11.04 28.08 0.98
N GLU A 567 -10.44 27.22 1.83
CA GLU A 567 -11.06 26.78 3.09
C GLU A 567 -11.11 27.92 4.12
N THR A 568 -12.32 28.22 4.59
CA THR A 568 -12.53 29.23 5.62
C THR A 568 -12.36 28.66 7.03
N ILE A 569 -11.97 29.50 8.01
CA ILE A 569 -11.96 29.13 9.43
C ILE A 569 -13.32 28.57 9.88
N GLN A 570 -14.42 29.10 9.35
CA GLN A 570 -15.77 28.60 9.63
C GLN A 570 -15.93 27.14 9.20
N GLU A 571 -15.47 26.77 8.00
CA GLU A 571 -15.53 25.40 7.50
C GLU A 571 -14.64 24.45 8.30
N THR A 572 -13.47 24.90 8.76
CA THR A 572 -12.62 24.10 9.65
C THR A 572 -13.33 23.81 10.98
N VAL A 573 -13.99 24.81 11.58
CA VAL A 573 -14.75 24.67 12.83
C VAL A 573 -15.97 23.75 12.65
N ASP A 574 -16.70 23.92 11.55
CA ASP A 574 -17.85 23.07 11.21
C ASP A 574 -17.43 21.63 10.92
N SER A 575 -16.29 21.45 10.26
CA SER A 575 -15.72 20.13 10.00
C SER A 575 -15.34 19.43 11.31
N LEU A 576 -14.73 20.15 12.26
CA LEU A 576 -14.45 19.60 13.59
C LEU A 576 -15.73 19.21 14.35
N GLU A 577 -16.81 19.99 14.24
CA GLU A 577 -18.10 19.67 14.88
C GLU A 577 -18.73 18.42 14.25
N ARG A 578 -18.68 18.25 12.93
CA ARG A 578 -19.14 17.01 12.26
C ARG A 578 -18.32 15.81 12.70
N VAL A 579 -16.98 15.93 12.71
CA VAL A 579 -16.08 14.86 13.18
C VAL A 579 -16.37 14.51 14.65
N ARG A 580 -16.60 15.49 15.52
CA ARG A 580 -17.01 15.26 16.91
C ARG A 580 -18.30 14.44 16.99
N GLN A 581 -19.33 14.77 16.19
CA GLN A 581 -20.58 14.00 16.14
C GLN A 581 -20.37 12.57 15.64
N LEU A 582 -19.55 12.37 14.60
CA LEU A 582 -19.23 11.05 14.05
C LEU A 582 -18.49 10.18 15.06
N VAL A 583 -17.46 10.72 15.73
CA VAL A 583 -16.73 10.00 16.80
C VAL A 583 -17.64 9.73 18.00
N ALA A 584 -18.47 10.70 18.41
CA ALA A 584 -19.41 10.50 19.53
C ALA A 584 -20.45 9.41 19.25
N ALA A 585 -20.90 9.29 18.00
CA ALA A 585 -21.79 8.21 17.55
C ALA A 585 -21.05 6.90 17.24
N ASP A 586 -19.74 6.84 17.45
CA ASP A 586 -18.89 5.68 17.15
C ASP A 586 -18.92 5.26 15.68
N LEU A 587 -19.13 6.22 14.77
CA LEU A 587 -19.02 5.99 13.33
C LEU A 587 -17.57 6.10 12.84
N LEU A 588 -16.68 6.72 13.63
CA LEU A 588 -15.24 6.81 13.36
C LEU A 588 -14.46 6.41 14.61
N GLN A 589 -13.63 5.38 14.52
CA GLN A 589 -12.78 4.91 15.63
C GLN A 589 -11.42 5.58 15.64
N SER A 590 -10.98 6.05 14.47
CA SER A 590 -9.78 6.86 14.34
C SER A 590 -9.93 7.89 13.22
N ALA A 591 -9.16 8.96 13.30
CA ALA A 591 -8.96 9.88 12.20
C ALA A 591 -7.58 10.55 12.33
N PHE A 592 -7.14 11.23 11.29
CA PHE A 592 -5.95 12.06 11.33
C PHE A 592 -6.12 13.32 10.46
N TRP A 593 -5.72 14.48 10.99
CA TRP A 593 -5.72 15.75 10.26
C TRP A 593 -4.35 16.03 9.66
N HIS A 594 -4.26 16.02 8.33
CA HIS A 594 -3.12 16.54 7.59
C HIS A 594 -3.35 17.99 7.19
N ARG A 595 -2.32 18.83 7.28
CA ARG A 595 -2.36 20.12 6.61
C ARG A 595 -2.24 19.89 5.11
N PHE A 596 -3.15 20.47 4.34
CA PHE A 596 -3.06 20.44 2.89
C PHE A 596 -1.70 20.99 2.43
N THR A 597 -1.07 20.28 1.50
CA THR A 597 0.19 20.65 0.86
C THR A 597 0.02 20.40 -0.64
N VAL A 598 0.57 21.29 -1.46
CA VAL A 598 0.47 21.17 -2.92
C VAL A 598 1.55 20.22 -3.40
N THR A 599 1.19 19.04 -3.92
CA THR A 599 2.17 18.15 -4.55
C THR A 599 2.50 18.66 -5.96
N ALA A 600 3.72 18.40 -6.45
CA ALA A 600 4.17 18.93 -7.74
C ALA A 600 3.42 18.34 -8.95
N HIS A 601 2.84 17.14 -8.80
CA HIS A 601 2.22 16.40 -9.91
C HIS A 601 0.69 16.36 -9.85
N SER A 602 0.08 16.95 -8.83
CA SER A 602 -1.37 17.07 -8.72
C SER A 602 -1.93 18.13 -9.66
N PRO A 603 -3.22 18.06 -10.04
CA PRO A 603 -3.88 19.14 -10.79
C PRO A 603 -3.71 20.52 -10.15
N VAL A 604 -3.75 20.60 -8.81
CA VAL A 604 -3.48 21.85 -8.08
C VAL A 604 -2.01 22.27 -8.23
N GLY A 605 -1.05 21.36 -8.20
CA GLY A 605 0.37 21.67 -8.41
C GLY A 605 0.71 22.11 -9.83
N LEU A 606 0.06 21.50 -10.83
CA LEU A 606 0.26 21.80 -12.24
C LEU A 606 -0.38 23.14 -12.65
N ALA A 607 -1.48 23.53 -12.01
CA ALA A 607 -2.21 24.76 -12.31
C ALA A 607 -2.66 25.52 -11.04
N PRO A 608 -1.74 25.97 -10.17
CA PRO A 608 -2.07 26.53 -8.86
C PRO A 608 -2.95 27.78 -8.93
N SER A 609 -2.73 28.64 -9.93
CA SER A 609 -3.53 29.86 -10.12
C SER A 609 -4.99 29.58 -10.46
N ALA A 610 -5.29 28.45 -11.12
CA ALA A 610 -6.67 28.02 -11.38
C ALA A 610 -7.42 27.65 -10.09
N HIS A 611 -6.69 27.41 -9.01
CA HIS A 611 -7.21 27.07 -7.68
C HIS A 611 -7.04 28.21 -6.66
N GLY A 612 -6.67 29.42 -7.11
CA GLY A 612 -6.46 30.57 -6.22
C GLY A 612 -5.18 30.48 -5.38
N LEU A 613 -4.21 29.66 -5.81
CA LEU A 613 -2.95 29.45 -5.10
C LEU A 613 -1.76 30.07 -5.84
N ARG A 614 -0.76 30.46 -5.04
CA ARG A 614 0.56 30.87 -5.50
C ARG A 614 1.64 30.05 -4.81
N ILE A 615 2.50 29.40 -5.59
CA ILE A 615 3.64 28.64 -5.06
C ILE A 615 4.70 29.61 -4.53
N LEU A 616 5.17 29.35 -3.31
CA LEU A 616 6.20 30.13 -2.62
C LEU A 616 7.57 29.44 -2.65
N GLY A 617 7.61 28.13 -2.89
CA GLY A 617 8.84 27.36 -3.01
C GLY A 617 8.69 25.93 -2.45
N PRO A 618 9.80 25.23 -2.20
CA PRO A 618 11.16 25.63 -2.58
C PRO A 618 11.29 25.75 -4.12
N GLU A 619 12.21 26.61 -4.57
CA GLU A 619 12.60 26.63 -5.99
C GLU A 619 13.32 25.32 -6.32
N PHE A 620 12.99 24.71 -7.46
CA PHE A 620 13.64 23.49 -7.91
C PHE A 620 15.12 23.74 -8.24
N ARG A 621 16.02 22.96 -7.62
CA ARG A 621 17.48 23.08 -7.80
C ARG A 621 18.11 21.76 -8.26
N GLY A 622 17.38 20.99 -9.05
CA GLY A 622 17.91 19.84 -9.79
C GLY A 622 17.90 18.50 -9.06
N PHE A 623 17.32 18.40 -7.86
CA PHE A 623 17.23 17.15 -7.11
C PHE A 623 15.79 16.68 -6.84
N ALA A 624 15.21 17.01 -5.68
CA ALA A 624 13.85 16.60 -5.32
C ALA A 624 12.82 17.72 -5.58
N GLU A 625 11.64 17.38 -6.07
CA GLU A 625 10.54 18.33 -6.26
C GLU A 625 9.20 17.69 -5.89
N ASN A 626 8.75 17.97 -4.67
CA ASN A 626 7.39 17.68 -4.22
C ASN A 626 7.07 18.52 -2.97
N ASP A 627 5.84 18.46 -2.48
CA ASP A 627 5.38 19.17 -1.27
C ASP A 627 5.69 20.68 -1.29
N LEU A 628 5.09 21.38 -2.25
CA LEU A 628 5.27 22.80 -2.49
C LEU A 628 4.59 23.67 -1.42
N LEU A 629 5.38 24.59 -0.86
CA LEU A 629 4.89 25.70 -0.06
C LEU A 629 4.04 26.61 -0.95
N HIS A 630 2.90 27.02 -0.42
CA HIS A 630 1.94 27.83 -1.16
C HIS A 630 1.32 28.91 -0.28
N HIS A 631 0.79 29.93 -0.94
CA HIS A 631 -0.13 30.92 -0.41
C HIS A 631 -1.48 30.73 -1.08
N ASP A 632 -2.55 30.89 -0.31
CA ASP A 632 -3.92 30.91 -0.80
C ASP A 632 -4.43 32.35 -0.77
N ASP A 633 -4.82 32.88 -1.94
CA ASP A 633 -5.25 34.27 -2.07
C ASP A 633 -6.67 34.49 -1.50
N CYS A 634 -7.42 33.41 -1.25
CA CYS A 634 -8.81 33.43 -0.78
C CYS A 634 -8.96 33.07 0.70
N ALA A 635 -7.95 32.49 1.34
CA ALA A 635 -8.04 32.00 2.71
C ALA A 635 -6.72 32.03 3.48
N GLU A 636 -6.82 32.13 4.81
CA GLU A 636 -5.68 31.98 5.72
C GLU A 636 -5.82 30.71 6.55
N THR A 637 -4.72 29.98 6.71
CA THR A 637 -4.63 28.81 7.61
C THR A 637 -3.53 29.03 8.66
N PRO A 638 -3.83 29.74 9.76
CA PRO A 638 -2.91 29.89 10.89
C PRO A 638 -2.49 28.54 11.48
N ALA A 639 -1.23 28.45 11.94
CA ALA A 639 -0.68 27.21 12.49
C ALA A 639 -1.44 26.69 13.72
N TRP A 640 -1.99 27.59 14.54
CA TRP A 640 -2.75 27.23 15.75
C TRP A 640 -4.05 26.47 15.44
N LEU A 641 -4.61 26.58 14.23
CA LEU A 641 -5.78 25.78 13.82
C LEU A 641 -5.44 24.29 13.85
N GLY A 642 -4.31 23.92 13.24
CA GLY A 642 -3.84 22.55 13.20
C GLY A 642 -3.60 21.97 14.60
N GLU A 643 -3.02 22.77 15.49
CA GLU A 643 -2.80 22.36 16.88
C GLU A 643 -4.12 22.12 17.62
N GLY A 644 -5.12 22.98 17.41
CA GLY A 644 -6.47 22.79 17.97
C GLY A 644 -7.15 21.52 17.44
N LEU A 645 -7.09 21.28 16.13
CA LEU A 645 -7.61 20.06 15.50
C LEU A 645 -6.93 18.81 16.04
N ARG A 646 -5.59 18.79 16.10
CA ARG A 646 -4.81 17.69 16.64
C ARG A 646 -5.15 17.41 18.11
N ARG A 647 -5.18 18.45 18.94
CA ARG A 647 -5.49 18.35 20.38
C ARG A 647 -6.91 17.83 20.61
N SER A 648 -7.89 18.35 19.88
CA SER A 648 -9.28 17.90 19.99
C SER A 648 -9.43 16.42 19.63
N LEU A 649 -8.83 15.99 18.51
CA LEU A 649 -8.91 14.63 18.03
C LEU A 649 -8.24 13.64 18.99
N LEU A 650 -7.05 13.94 19.50
CA LEU A 650 -6.38 13.12 20.52
C LEU A 650 -7.28 12.88 21.75
N ASN A 651 -8.05 13.88 22.17
CA ASN A 651 -9.02 13.71 23.26
C ASN A 651 -10.25 12.90 22.82
N TYR A 652 -10.80 13.17 21.64
CA TYR A 652 -11.98 12.45 21.12
C TYR A 652 -11.73 10.96 20.95
N LEU A 653 -10.54 10.57 20.48
CA LEU A 653 -10.13 9.17 20.32
C LEU A 653 -10.07 8.41 21.65
N GLU A 654 -9.90 9.12 22.76
CA GLU A 654 -10.00 8.59 24.11
C GLU A 654 -11.37 8.83 24.77
N ARG A 655 -12.37 9.24 23.98
CA ARG A 655 -13.73 9.61 24.41
C ARG A 655 -13.78 10.77 25.41
N ARG A 656 -12.73 11.59 25.45
CA ARG A 656 -12.62 12.77 26.32
C ARG A 656 -13.09 14.02 25.58
N GLY A 657 -13.78 14.92 26.29
CA GLY A 657 -14.17 16.23 25.76
C GLY A 657 -15.21 16.22 24.63
N LEU A 658 -15.89 15.10 24.37
CA LEU A 658 -16.94 15.00 23.34
C LEU A 658 -18.17 15.86 23.63
N ASN A 659 -18.38 16.28 24.88
CA ASN A 659 -19.44 17.19 25.31
C ASN A 659 -19.02 18.67 25.35
N LEU A 660 -17.73 18.97 25.08
CA LEU A 660 -17.24 20.35 25.06
C LEU A 660 -17.65 21.07 23.78
N ASN A 661 -17.78 22.39 23.88
CA ASN A 661 -17.94 23.23 22.70
C ASN A 661 -16.63 23.21 21.90
N VAL A 662 -16.68 22.86 20.61
CA VAL A 662 -15.47 22.70 19.77
C VAL A 662 -14.56 23.92 19.75
N ARG A 663 -15.09 25.12 19.98
CA ARG A 663 -14.32 26.37 20.02
C ARG A 663 -13.28 26.40 21.14
N GLN A 664 -13.48 25.63 22.21
CA GLN A 664 -12.55 25.57 23.34
C GLN A 664 -11.23 24.87 22.98
N TRP A 665 -11.18 24.16 21.85
CA TRP A 665 -9.97 23.52 21.39
C TRP A 665 -9.02 24.46 20.65
N PHE A 666 -9.45 25.68 20.33
CA PHE A 666 -8.61 26.65 19.63
C PHE A 666 -8.10 27.70 20.62
N GLU A 667 -6.85 28.13 20.42
CA GLU A 667 -6.23 29.17 21.25
C GLU A 667 -6.85 30.55 20.97
N ASP A 668 -7.09 30.83 19.69
CA ASP A 668 -7.72 32.08 19.24
C ASP A 668 -9.24 31.95 19.10
N LYS A 669 -9.89 33.11 19.06
CA LYS A 669 -11.35 33.22 18.94
C LYS A 669 -11.82 32.77 17.56
N VAL A 670 -12.48 31.63 17.52
CA VAL A 670 -13.15 31.08 16.33
C VAL A 670 -14.67 31.35 16.30
N PRO A 671 -15.31 31.34 15.12
CA PRO A 671 -16.76 31.51 15.01
C PRO A 671 -17.54 30.34 15.63
N ARG A 672 -18.85 30.52 15.81
CA ARG A 672 -19.74 29.45 16.30
C ARG A 672 -19.96 28.41 15.20
N PRO A 673 -19.99 27.10 15.53
CA PRO A 673 -20.37 26.09 14.56
C PRO A 673 -21.79 26.37 14.04
N GLN A 674 -21.96 26.27 12.72
CA GLN A 674 -23.24 26.36 12.03
C GLN A 674 -23.88 24.98 11.86
N VAL A 675 -23.12 23.91 12.03
CA VAL A 675 -23.61 22.53 12.01
C VAL A 675 -24.59 22.30 13.16
N SER A 676 -25.78 21.80 12.83
CA SER A 676 -26.80 21.46 13.82
C SER A 676 -26.31 20.33 14.74
N SER A 677 -26.50 20.47 16.05
CA SER A 677 -26.23 19.40 17.03
C SER A 677 -27.05 18.12 16.80
N SER A 678 -28.14 18.22 16.02
CA SER A 678 -29.00 17.09 15.65
C SER A 678 -28.76 16.57 14.23
N TRP A 679 -27.80 17.14 13.48
CA TRP A 679 -27.52 16.79 12.08
C TRP A 679 -27.41 15.28 11.89
N LEU A 680 -26.47 14.64 12.59
CA LEU A 680 -26.24 13.20 12.43
C LEU A 680 -27.45 12.37 12.85
N SER A 681 -28.07 12.70 13.98
CA SER A 681 -29.26 11.96 14.46
C SER A 681 -30.45 12.04 13.50
N ARG A 682 -30.65 13.18 12.84
CA ARG A 682 -31.70 13.35 11.82
C ARG A 682 -31.36 12.60 10.55
N LEU A 683 -30.08 12.59 10.16
CA LEU A 683 -29.61 11.85 8.99
C LEU A 683 -29.79 10.34 9.17
N LEU A 684 -29.34 9.78 10.29
CA LEU A 684 -29.47 8.35 10.56
C LEU A 684 -30.93 7.88 10.65
N LYS A 685 -31.85 8.72 11.15
CA LYS A 685 -33.30 8.42 11.17
C LYS A 685 -33.94 8.33 9.78
N LYS A 686 -33.33 8.95 8.76
CA LYS A 686 -33.83 8.88 7.37
C LYS A 686 -33.40 7.60 6.66
N ARG A 687 -32.54 6.78 7.27
CA ARG A 687 -32.10 5.52 6.68
C ARG A 687 -33.26 4.53 6.68
N THR A 688 -33.76 4.19 5.50
CA THR A 688 -34.80 3.17 5.28
C THR A 688 -34.26 2.11 4.33
N SER A 689 -34.58 0.83 4.59
CA SER A 689 -34.42 -0.23 3.59
C SER A 689 -35.65 -0.21 2.70
N ASP A 690 -35.48 -0.01 1.40
CA ASP A 690 -36.57 -0.06 0.43
C ASP A 690 -36.38 -1.29 -0.46
N ASP A 691 -36.60 -2.47 0.13
CA ASP A 691 -36.45 -3.75 -0.55
C ASP A 691 -37.64 -3.97 -1.50
N HIS A 692 -37.39 -4.02 -2.80
CA HIS A 692 -38.42 -4.22 -3.82
C HIS A 692 -38.00 -5.22 -4.90
N SER A 693 -38.99 -5.78 -5.59
CA SER A 693 -38.80 -6.87 -6.57
C SER A 693 -37.88 -6.53 -7.76
N ASP A 694 -37.82 -5.26 -8.17
CA ASP A 694 -37.01 -4.80 -9.30
C ASP A 694 -35.56 -4.42 -8.94
N LEU A 695 -35.15 -4.62 -7.69
CA LEU A 695 -33.78 -4.33 -7.27
C LEU A 695 -32.76 -5.12 -8.11
N GLU A 696 -31.79 -4.41 -8.69
CA GLU A 696 -30.68 -5.03 -9.41
C GLU A 696 -29.58 -5.53 -8.46
N ARG A 697 -29.94 -6.49 -7.60
CA ARG A 697 -29.08 -7.06 -6.56
C ARG A 697 -29.14 -8.59 -6.55
N ARG A 698 -28.00 -9.20 -6.20
CA ARG A 698 -27.91 -10.64 -5.95
C ARG A 698 -28.23 -10.95 -4.50
N VAL A 699 -28.90 -12.08 -4.27
CA VAL A 699 -29.23 -12.60 -2.95
C VAL A 699 -28.11 -13.52 -2.50
N VAL A 700 -27.52 -13.21 -1.34
CA VAL A 700 -26.47 -14.04 -0.72
C VAL A 700 -26.86 -14.36 0.71
N TRP A 701 -26.70 -15.61 1.12
CA TRP A 701 -26.96 -16.07 2.49
C TRP A 701 -25.64 -16.23 3.25
N LEU A 702 -25.46 -15.44 4.31
CA LEU A 702 -24.31 -15.47 5.21
C LEU A 702 -24.61 -16.21 6.52
N GLY A 703 -25.89 -16.52 6.78
CA GLY A 703 -26.30 -17.21 8.00
C GLY A 703 -25.89 -18.68 8.01
N GLY A 704 -26.13 -19.34 9.13
CA GLY A 704 -25.86 -20.76 9.30
C GLY A 704 -26.93 -21.66 8.67
N ALA A 705 -27.05 -22.86 9.22
CA ALA A 705 -28.01 -23.85 8.73
C ALA A 705 -29.46 -23.38 8.92
N VAL A 706 -30.32 -23.81 8.00
CA VAL A 706 -31.77 -23.58 8.06
C VAL A 706 -32.48 -24.91 8.24
N THR A 707 -33.36 -24.99 9.24
CA THR A 707 -34.23 -26.15 9.44
C THR A 707 -35.69 -25.76 9.24
N CYS A 708 -36.44 -26.63 8.58
CA CYS A 708 -37.86 -26.40 8.27
C CYS A 708 -38.72 -27.49 8.94
N GLU A 709 -39.61 -27.08 9.84
CA GLU A 709 -40.51 -27.97 10.56
C GLU A 709 -41.97 -27.67 10.18
N PRO A 710 -42.75 -28.67 9.73
CA PRO A 710 -44.14 -28.47 9.36
C PRO A 710 -45.04 -28.24 10.58
N THR A 711 -45.82 -27.16 10.57
CA THR A 711 -46.79 -26.79 11.63
C THR A 711 -48.19 -26.61 11.02
N GLY A 712 -48.92 -27.72 10.86
CA GLY A 712 -50.28 -27.70 10.30
C GLY A 712 -50.31 -27.28 8.83
N LYS A 713 -50.92 -26.13 8.51
CA LYS A 713 -50.94 -25.53 7.15
C LYS A 713 -49.74 -24.58 6.89
N ARG A 714 -48.91 -24.32 7.89
CA ARG A 714 -47.71 -23.49 7.82
C ARG A 714 -46.45 -24.34 8.04
N SER A 715 -45.29 -23.75 7.86
CA SER A 715 -44.01 -24.30 8.29
C SER A 715 -43.25 -23.25 9.10
N SER A 716 -42.52 -23.74 10.10
CA SER A 716 -41.59 -22.95 10.90
C SER A 716 -40.19 -23.14 10.35
N LEU A 717 -39.54 -22.07 9.90
CA LEU A 717 -38.12 -22.09 9.56
C LEU A 717 -37.34 -21.54 10.75
N THR A 718 -36.30 -22.27 11.16
CA THR A 718 -35.32 -21.81 12.13
C THR A 718 -34.06 -21.45 11.37
N LEU A 719 -33.72 -20.16 11.37
CA LEU A 719 -32.50 -19.62 10.79
C LEU A 719 -31.47 -19.46 11.91
N THR A 720 -30.42 -20.26 11.92
CA THR A 720 -29.36 -20.16 12.93
C THR A 720 -28.27 -19.22 12.45
N CYS A 721 -27.91 -18.21 13.24
CA CYS A 721 -26.81 -17.30 12.93
C CYS A 721 -26.09 -16.86 14.20
N ALA A 722 -24.76 -16.94 14.21
CA ALA A 722 -23.91 -16.51 15.34
C ALA A 722 -24.32 -17.04 16.73
N GLY A 723 -24.96 -18.21 16.80
CA GLY A 723 -25.45 -18.81 18.05
C GLY A 723 -26.88 -18.41 18.45
N GLU A 724 -27.53 -17.55 17.68
CA GLU A 724 -28.93 -17.16 17.84
C GLU A 724 -29.83 -17.88 16.82
N ASN A 725 -31.08 -18.15 17.21
CA ASN A 725 -32.08 -18.80 16.35
C ASN A 725 -33.21 -17.81 16.05
N HIS A 726 -33.36 -17.45 14.77
CA HIS A 726 -34.48 -16.65 14.29
C HIS A 726 -35.57 -17.58 13.76
N ILE A 727 -36.72 -17.59 14.43
CA ILE A 727 -37.86 -18.41 14.03
C ILE A 727 -38.84 -17.55 13.23
N ILE A 728 -39.13 -18.00 12.00
CA ILE A 728 -40.15 -17.42 11.11
C ILE A 728 -41.18 -18.49 10.75
N THR A 729 -42.45 -18.13 10.77
CA THR A 729 -43.54 -19.06 10.42
C THR A 729 -44.25 -18.55 9.18
N LEU A 730 -44.20 -19.31 8.10
CA LEU A 730 -44.74 -18.94 6.79
C LEU A 730 -45.73 -19.99 6.27
N PRO A 731 -46.65 -19.65 5.36
CA PRO A 731 -47.39 -20.63 4.58
C PRO A 731 -46.44 -21.65 3.93
N LYS A 732 -46.84 -22.92 3.85
CA LYS A 732 -45.97 -24.00 3.34
C LYS A 732 -45.28 -23.70 1.99
N PRO A 733 -45.96 -23.10 0.98
CA PRO A 733 -45.32 -22.75 -0.27
C PRO A 733 -44.22 -21.70 -0.10
N GLU A 734 -44.50 -20.62 0.63
CA GLU A 734 -43.54 -19.54 0.90
C GLU A 734 -42.33 -20.04 1.70
N ALA A 735 -42.57 -20.92 2.68
CA ALA A 735 -41.50 -21.51 3.47
C ALA A 735 -40.54 -22.35 2.62
N ARG A 736 -41.08 -23.18 1.71
CA ARG A 736 -40.28 -23.97 0.77
C ARG A 736 -39.51 -23.10 -0.22
N TRP A 737 -40.16 -22.04 -0.72
CA TRP A 737 -39.50 -21.08 -1.59
C TRP A 737 -38.31 -20.41 -0.88
N LEU A 738 -38.50 -19.96 0.36
CA LEU A 738 -37.45 -19.29 1.12
C LEU A 738 -36.30 -20.25 1.45
N GLU A 739 -36.61 -21.49 1.84
CA GLU A 739 -35.61 -22.54 2.07
C GLU A 739 -34.76 -22.80 0.81
N GLN A 740 -35.41 -22.87 -0.36
CA GLN A 740 -34.70 -23.05 -1.63
C GLN A 740 -33.88 -21.83 -2.02
N LEU A 741 -34.43 -20.62 -1.85
CA LEU A 741 -33.71 -19.37 -2.11
C LEU A 741 -32.45 -19.29 -1.26
N ILE A 742 -32.54 -19.59 0.05
CA ILE A 742 -31.40 -19.60 0.95
C ILE A 742 -30.34 -20.61 0.49
N ARG A 743 -30.77 -21.83 0.10
CA ARG A 743 -29.86 -22.86 -0.41
C ARG A 743 -29.10 -22.39 -1.64
N ASP A 744 -29.78 -21.80 -2.61
CA ASP A 744 -29.19 -21.30 -3.86
C ASP A 744 -28.30 -20.06 -3.62
N ALA A 745 -28.62 -19.27 -2.59
CA ALA A 745 -27.90 -18.06 -2.20
C ALA A 745 -26.70 -18.31 -1.26
N THR A 746 -26.55 -19.51 -0.72
CA THR A 746 -25.45 -19.83 0.20
C THR A 746 -24.15 -20.06 -0.59
N PRO A 747 -23.03 -19.37 -0.29
CA PRO A 747 -21.73 -19.66 -0.90
C PRO A 747 -21.27 -21.09 -0.57
N GLN A 748 -21.18 -21.95 -1.58
CA GLN A 748 -20.83 -23.37 -1.41
C GLN A 748 -19.75 -23.86 -2.38
N GLN A 749 -19.62 -23.23 -3.55
CA GLN A 749 -18.74 -23.68 -4.62
C GLN A 749 -18.02 -22.49 -5.27
N ALA A 750 -16.80 -22.72 -5.74
CA ALA A 750 -16.03 -21.71 -6.46
C ALA A 750 -16.77 -21.23 -7.72
N CYS A 751 -16.81 -19.91 -7.93
CA CYS A 751 -17.44 -19.27 -9.08
C CYS A 751 -18.97 -19.49 -9.14
N GLN A 752 -19.61 -19.63 -7.98
CA GLN A 752 -21.05 -19.83 -7.89
C GLN A 752 -21.83 -18.62 -8.42
N THR A 753 -22.93 -18.90 -9.11
CA THR A 753 -23.90 -17.88 -9.52
C THR A 753 -24.96 -17.73 -8.44
N TYR A 754 -25.24 -16.50 -8.02
CA TYR A 754 -26.21 -16.19 -6.97
C TYR A 754 -27.54 -15.72 -7.59
N PRO A 755 -28.70 -16.11 -7.01
CA PRO A 755 -30.00 -15.67 -7.49
C PRO A 755 -30.14 -14.15 -7.51
N HIS A 756 -30.80 -13.62 -8.53
CA HIS A 756 -31.13 -12.19 -8.57
C HIS A 756 -32.48 -11.92 -7.89
N MET A 757 -32.70 -10.72 -7.34
CA MET A 757 -33.99 -10.36 -6.71
C MET A 757 -35.19 -10.55 -7.66
N ARG A 758 -35.04 -10.19 -8.93
CA ARG A 758 -36.05 -10.44 -9.96
C ARG A 758 -36.35 -11.92 -10.17
N GLU A 759 -35.35 -12.79 -10.13
CA GLU A 759 -35.54 -14.24 -10.23
C GLU A 759 -36.20 -14.81 -8.97
N ALA A 760 -35.82 -14.29 -7.80
CA ALA A 760 -36.45 -14.63 -6.53
C ALA A 760 -37.94 -14.28 -6.54
N CYS A 761 -38.32 -13.11 -7.08
CA CYS A 761 -39.70 -12.68 -7.31
C CYS A 761 -40.44 -13.63 -8.26
N GLN A 762 -39.85 -13.96 -9.42
CA GLN A 762 -40.47 -14.85 -10.41
C GLN A 762 -40.76 -16.26 -9.86
N ARG A 763 -39.93 -16.74 -8.93
CA ARG A 763 -40.11 -18.05 -8.27
C ARG A 763 -40.99 -17.99 -7.03
N PHE A 764 -41.37 -16.79 -6.56
CA PHE A 764 -42.18 -16.62 -5.35
C PHE A 764 -43.59 -17.19 -5.55
N PRO A 765 -44.16 -17.91 -4.57
CA PRO A 765 -45.51 -18.48 -4.67
C PRO A 765 -46.58 -17.39 -4.48
N GLY A 766 -46.76 -16.56 -5.50
CA GLY A 766 -47.71 -15.44 -5.51
C GLY A 766 -47.55 -14.55 -6.74
N THR A 767 -48.08 -13.33 -6.68
CA THR A 767 -47.82 -12.26 -7.64
C THR A 767 -46.68 -11.36 -7.15
N GLU A 768 -46.12 -10.56 -8.05
CA GLU A 768 -45.13 -9.53 -7.71
C GLU A 768 -45.63 -8.58 -6.60
N SER A 769 -46.91 -8.20 -6.63
CA SER A 769 -47.52 -7.40 -5.57
C SER A 769 -47.47 -8.10 -4.21
N THR A 770 -47.80 -9.40 -4.15
CA THR A 770 -47.70 -10.17 -2.90
C THR A 770 -46.26 -10.38 -2.45
N PHE A 771 -45.30 -10.45 -3.39
CA PHE A 771 -43.88 -10.51 -3.07
C PHE A 771 -43.38 -9.21 -2.44
N ASN A 772 -43.73 -8.05 -2.99
CA ASN A 772 -43.40 -6.75 -2.39
C ASN A 772 -44.02 -6.59 -0.99
N VAL A 773 -45.24 -7.12 -0.76
CA VAL A 773 -45.84 -7.18 0.59
C VAL A 773 -45.03 -8.10 1.51
N PHE A 774 -44.52 -9.22 1.00
CA PHE A 774 -43.65 -10.12 1.76
C PHE A 774 -42.30 -9.45 2.13
N LEU A 775 -41.69 -8.70 1.21
CA LEU A 775 -40.46 -7.93 1.49
C LEU A 775 -40.66 -6.88 2.59
N ALA A 776 -41.87 -6.31 2.71
CA ALA A 776 -42.22 -5.41 3.81
C ALA A 776 -42.62 -6.13 5.12
N SER A 777 -42.56 -7.46 5.17
CA SER A 777 -43.03 -8.24 6.31
C SER A 777 -41.95 -8.42 7.40
N PRO A 778 -42.35 -8.58 8.68
CA PRO A 778 -41.41 -8.93 9.76
C PRO A 778 -40.67 -10.26 9.55
N SER A 779 -41.19 -11.14 8.69
CA SER A 779 -40.52 -12.40 8.37
C SER A 779 -39.34 -12.18 7.44
N TRP A 780 -39.46 -11.26 6.47
CA TRP A 780 -38.35 -10.85 5.62
C TRP A 780 -37.30 -10.12 6.45
N GLU A 781 -37.70 -9.14 7.27
CA GLU A 781 -36.80 -8.41 8.17
C GLU A 781 -35.96 -9.37 9.04
N LYS A 782 -36.61 -10.34 9.72
CA LYS A 782 -35.91 -11.39 10.47
C LYS A 782 -34.95 -12.23 9.62
N THR A 783 -35.30 -12.50 8.37
CA THR A 783 -34.44 -13.25 7.44
C THR A 783 -33.21 -12.42 7.06
N ARG A 784 -33.40 -11.11 6.82
CA ARG A 784 -32.33 -10.15 6.55
C ARG A 784 -31.39 -10.05 7.75
N ASP A 785 -31.92 -9.89 8.95
CA ASP A 785 -31.16 -9.85 10.20
C ASP A 785 -30.35 -11.14 10.42
N ALA A 786 -30.99 -12.29 10.20
CA ALA A 786 -30.36 -13.60 10.37
C ALA A 786 -29.19 -13.87 9.41
N GLY A 787 -29.09 -13.17 8.27
CA GLY A 787 -27.91 -13.31 7.39
C GLY A 787 -28.15 -13.15 5.89
N LEU A 788 -29.37 -12.87 5.45
CA LEU A 788 -29.63 -12.60 4.02
C LEU A 788 -29.16 -11.19 3.68
N VAL A 789 -28.29 -11.06 2.68
CA VAL A 789 -27.75 -9.79 2.16
C VAL A 789 -28.05 -9.62 0.67
N LEU A 790 -28.25 -8.36 0.23
CA LEU A 790 -28.51 -7.98 -1.16
C LEU A 790 -27.32 -7.17 -1.72
N VAL A 791 -26.53 -7.76 -2.63
CA VAL A 791 -25.21 -7.21 -3.06
C VAL A 791 -25.02 -7.04 -4.56
#